data_AF-A0A1T4Q0P7-F1
#
_entry.id   AF-A0A1T4Q0P7-F1
#
_cell.length_a   1.000
_cell.length_b   1.000
_cell.length_c   1.000
_cell.angle_alpha   90.00
_cell.angle_beta   90.00
_cell.angle_gamma   90.00
#
_symmetry.space_group_name_H-M   'P 1'
#
loop_
_entity.id
_entity.type
_entity.pdbx_description
1 polymer ?
#
loop_
_entity_poly.entity_id
_entity_poly.type
_entity_poly.pdbx_seq_one_letter_code
_entity_poly.pdbx_strand_id
1 'polypeptide(L)'
;MKKNSQKRKFGTILLSLAALFAVLFSTAACKTDSDDDELNSVTINPSEATINANGQISLYADVDRKGSGTPVYKWEITSGDDYATLENATSATCVVTGKNTTASAQRVTVKCTVTFASTTKEAEATVTVSTAKVELESVSIAGSAEIESTANTELTATPAFTIKGASPTVTYTWTISAGREYAELSESTTGTIKLTANNTTTEAQTVTVKVTAAYDGTTKEATKTVKILARGQVVENKVTSVSVSAEKSSIACDGSTTLTATPVYSGNPEITYTWTISSGSEYAELSESTTGTATLTAKNTTTAEQTVKVKVSASDGTNSVESTCEVTVGAAAAVETGNVIKASDTPLGFAGVNYAMPTFTNVVTVKTRNELMKAINNENSLIYIDGMIDMSDEGNGSKLPAEGASNIAVSSVMDSWIASKTSNAYKTYAAWVEAYAAVCEKSTDDKEVGNSGNSSLCKMVWTLNNAWKSVIQLKLNSNTTIIGLGNNSGIRGGTISINGIKNVVIRNLTLVDAIDMFPHHEVKSKGESDGFNAQFDCITIQGSNTANIWIDHCTMKDTLVMQHVQSGTKEKWQNYDGLCDIKGDGKGITVSNCHMYHHDKTMLVGSDDNEGDNTVRKLSIINNHFDTCVQRLPMARNSQFHVLNNWYTFGKTQSVGDGKTKGDYCIGARKGALIYSEANYFDSNMQYSIRGNEKTASMAKVYDTGSVDKNTKKTDEYTAVDSAPFTVPYSYEPMTAENAKTYVAANAGAGVWTVVK
;
A
#
# COMPACT_ATOMS: atom_id res chain seq x y z
N MET A 1 45.83 -51.61 50.61
CA MET A 1 46.46 -51.93 49.32
C MET A 1 45.46 -52.66 48.44
N LYS A 2 45.23 -52.15 47.22
CA LYS A 2 44.79 -52.87 45.98
C LYS A 2 43.50 -53.71 46.04
N LYS A 3 42.65 -53.80 45.02
CA LYS A 3 42.36 -53.07 43.77
C LYS A 3 41.24 -53.91 43.13
N ASN A 4 40.29 -53.23 42.48
CA ASN A 4 39.61 -53.60 41.23
C ASN A 4 39.38 -55.07 40.88
N SER A 5 38.10 -55.43 40.75
CA SER A 5 37.51 -55.93 39.50
C SER A 5 36.07 -56.32 39.79
N GLN A 6 35.07 -55.60 39.22
CA GLN A 6 33.66 -55.99 38.99
C GLN A 6 32.79 -54.73 38.77
N LYS A 7 33.18 -53.85 37.84
CA LYS A 7 32.32 -52.78 37.27
C LYS A 7 32.67 -52.53 35.81
N ARG A 8 32.70 -53.60 35.00
CA ARG A 8 32.74 -53.53 33.54
C ARG A 8 32.10 -54.80 32.98
N LYS A 9 30.77 -54.84 32.93
CA LYS A 9 29.98 -55.73 32.05
C LYS A 9 28.47 -55.49 32.00
N PHE A 10 27.94 -54.46 32.68
CA PHE A 10 26.52 -54.06 32.58
C PHE A 10 26.27 -52.78 31.75
N GLY A 11 27.31 -52.12 31.26
CA GLY A 11 27.20 -50.86 30.51
C GLY A 11 27.07 -50.98 28.99
N THR A 12 27.05 -52.19 28.43
CA THR A 12 27.15 -52.39 26.97
C THR A 12 25.99 -53.19 26.36
N ILE A 13 24.99 -53.58 27.16
CA ILE A 13 23.79 -54.29 26.67
C ILE A 13 22.52 -53.43 26.78
N LEU A 14 22.55 -52.32 27.54
CA LEU A 14 21.45 -51.34 27.54
C LEU A 14 21.52 -50.32 26.38
N LEU A 15 22.65 -50.21 25.68
CA LEU A 15 22.82 -49.28 24.55
C LEU A 15 22.38 -49.86 23.20
N SER A 16 22.14 -51.17 23.10
CA SER A 16 21.76 -51.84 21.84
C SER A 16 20.29 -52.27 21.76
N LEU A 17 19.51 -52.11 22.84
CA LEU A 17 18.05 -52.33 22.81
C LEU A 17 17.26 -51.01 22.68
N ALA A 18 17.83 -49.88 23.12
CA ALA A 18 17.26 -48.55 22.90
C ALA A 18 17.43 -48.06 21.44
N ALA A 19 18.46 -48.55 20.74
CA ALA A 19 18.67 -48.23 19.32
C ALA A 19 17.81 -49.08 18.37
N LEU A 20 17.27 -50.22 18.82
CA LEU A 20 16.39 -51.08 18.00
C LEU A 20 14.90 -50.78 18.19
N PHE A 21 14.51 -50.13 19.30
CA PHE A 21 13.17 -49.55 19.48
C PHE A 21 13.01 -48.16 18.85
N ALA A 22 14.12 -47.47 18.53
CA ALA A 22 14.12 -46.18 17.83
C ALA A 22 14.05 -46.29 16.29
N VAL A 23 14.09 -47.51 15.73
CA VAL A 23 14.05 -47.76 14.27
C VAL A 23 12.77 -48.49 13.82
N LEU A 24 11.87 -48.82 14.75
CA LEU A 24 10.59 -49.51 14.44
C LEU A 24 9.32 -48.76 14.91
N PHE A 25 9.45 -47.50 15.37
CA PHE A 25 8.33 -46.57 15.55
C PHE A 25 8.58 -45.20 14.88
N SER A 26 9.40 -45.16 13.84
CA SER A 26 9.21 -44.19 12.77
C SER A 26 8.11 -44.73 11.86
N THR A 27 7.04 -43.97 11.67
CA THR A 27 5.82 -44.28 10.88
C THR A 27 4.64 -44.93 11.63
N ALA A 28 4.23 -44.33 12.75
CA ALA A 28 2.81 -44.31 13.11
C ALA A 28 2.50 -42.98 13.81
N ALA A 29 2.52 -41.90 13.03
CA ALA A 29 1.92 -40.64 13.43
C ALA A 29 0.42 -40.87 13.58
N CYS A 30 -0.13 -40.63 14.77
CA CYS A 30 -1.54 -40.30 14.88
C CYS A 30 -1.69 -38.90 14.27
N LYS A 31 -1.93 -38.88 12.95
CA LYS A 31 -2.30 -37.69 12.19
C LYS A 31 -3.56 -37.11 12.82
N THR A 32 -3.45 -35.92 13.39
CA THR A 32 -4.58 -34.99 13.37
C THR A 32 -4.72 -34.54 11.93
N ASP A 33 -5.90 -34.74 11.32
CA ASP A 33 -6.21 -34.46 9.91
C ASP A 33 -5.98 -33.00 9.44
N SER A 34 -5.37 -32.14 10.26
CA SER A 34 -5.04 -30.74 9.97
C SER A 34 -3.57 -30.47 9.64
N ASP A 35 -2.65 -31.43 9.83
CA ASP A 35 -1.22 -31.30 9.46
C ASP A 35 -0.94 -31.66 7.99
N ASP A 36 -2.01 -31.90 7.24
CA ASP A 36 -1.98 -32.25 5.82
C ASP A 36 -2.72 -31.19 4.98
N ASP A 37 -3.08 -30.03 5.55
CA ASP A 37 -3.71 -28.92 4.82
C ASP A 37 -2.68 -28.20 3.94
N GLU A 38 -2.47 -28.73 2.73
CA GLU A 38 -1.50 -28.25 1.75
C GLU A 38 -2.22 -27.88 0.45
N LEU A 39 -1.87 -26.72 -0.12
CA LEU A 39 -2.27 -26.34 -1.47
C LEU A 39 -1.25 -26.95 -2.43
N ASN A 40 -1.60 -28.02 -3.14
CA ASN A 40 -0.69 -28.73 -4.04
C ASN A 40 -0.49 -27.93 -5.34
N SER A 41 -1.60 -27.49 -5.94
CA SER A 41 -1.58 -26.67 -7.15
C SER A 41 -2.85 -25.83 -7.29
N VAL A 42 -2.72 -24.75 -8.06
CA VAL A 42 -3.83 -23.93 -8.52
C VAL A 42 -3.68 -23.86 -10.03
N THR A 43 -4.77 -24.10 -10.75
CA THR A 43 -4.85 -23.85 -12.18
C THR A 43 -6.12 -23.06 -12.46
N ILE A 44 -6.14 -22.31 -13.55
CA ILE A 44 -7.36 -21.62 -13.98
C ILE A 44 -7.92 -22.37 -15.18
N ASN A 45 -9.23 -22.61 -15.14
CA ASN A 45 -9.96 -23.25 -16.23
C ASN A 45 -11.09 -22.33 -16.70
N PRO A 46 -11.19 -22.02 -18.01
CA PRO A 46 -10.16 -22.28 -19.03
C PRO A 46 -8.89 -21.43 -18.78
N SER A 47 -7.71 -21.99 -19.04
CA SER A 47 -6.43 -21.25 -18.95
C SER A 47 -6.23 -20.28 -20.11
N GLU A 48 -6.91 -20.52 -21.23
CA GLU A 48 -7.04 -19.59 -22.34
C GLU A 48 -8.49 -19.55 -22.83
N ALA A 49 -9.03 -18.35 -23.05
CA ALA A 49 -10.37 -18.16 -23.59
C ALA A 49 -10.39 -17.05 -24.64
N THR A 50 -11.41 -17.07 -25.51
CA THR A 50 -11.70 -15.94 -26.40
C THR A 50 -13.15 -15.51 -26.20
N ILE A 51 -13.36 -14.21 -25.94
CA ILE A 51 -14.69 -13.61 -25.78
C ILE A 51 -14.86 -12.45 -26.75
N ASN A 52 -16.10 -12.08 -27.06
CA ASN A 52 -16.37 -10.88 -27.85
C ASN A 52 -16.13 -9.60 -27.04
N ALA A 53 -16.05 -8.46 -27.74
CA ALA A 53 -15.85 -7.13 -27.14
C ALA A 53 -16.78 -6.76 -25.97
N ASN A 54 -17.94 -7.41 -25.83
CA ASN A 54 -18.86 -7.30 -24.69
C ASN A 54 -19.28 -8.68 -24.14
N GLY A 55 -18.55 -9.73 -24.50
CA GLY A 55 -18.80 -11.09 -24.04
C GLY A 55 -18.33 -11.26 -22.60
N GLN A 56 -18.83 -12.30 -21.94
CA GLN A 56 -18.40 -12.70 -20.61
C GLN A 56 -17.85 -14.12 -20.64
N ILE A 57 -16.85 -14.39 -19.81
CA ILE A 57 -16.39 -15.75 -19.51
C ILE A 57 -16.20 -15.88 -18.00
N SER A 58 -16.64 -17.01 -17.46
CA SER A 58 -16.32 -17.39 -16.09
C SER A 58 -15.01 -18.17 -16.09
N LEU A 59 -14.06 -17.72 -15.29
CA LEU A 59 -12.83 -18.42 -14.97
C LEU A 59 -13.00 -19.11 -13.61
N TYR A 60 -12.58 -20.37 -13.54
CA TYR A 60 -12.66 -21.18 -12.34
C TYR A 60 -11.25 -21.46 -11.83
N ALA A 61 -11.01 -21.23 -10.55
CA ALA A 61 -9.79 -21.68 -9.89
C ALA A 61 -9.95 -23.16 -9.53
N ASP A 62 -9.32 -24.03 -10.30
CA ASP A 62 -9.21 -25.46 -10.02
C ASP A 62 -8.08 -25.66 -9.01
N VAL A 63 -8.48 -25.97 -7.78
CA VAL A 63 -7.59 -26.08 -6.62
C VAL A 63 -7.39 -27.55 -6.26
N ASP A 64 -6.16 -28.05 -6.45
CA ASP A 64 -5.73 -29.32 -5.86
C ASP A 64 -5.15 -29.05 -4.48
N ARG A 65 -5.80 -29.60 -3.47
CA ARG A 65 -5.42 -29.43 -2.08
C ARG A 65 -5.69 -30.71 -1.30
N LYS A 66 -4.93 -30.87 -0.23
CA LYS A 66 -5.15 -31.87 0.79
C LYS A 66 -5.70 -31.14 2.02
N GLY A 67 -6.67 -31.72 2.75
CA GLY A 67 -7.28 -31.06 3.91
C GLY A 67 -8.68 -30.50 3.70
N SER A 68 -9.33 -30.05 4.79
CA SER A 68 -10.77 -29.74 4.83
C SER A 68 -11.13 -28.26 4.98
N GLY A 69 -10.16 -27.35 5.13
CA GLY A 69 -10.44 -25.91 5.24
C GLY A 69 -11.08 -25.28 3.97
N THR A 70 -11.30 -23.97 3.97
CA THR A 70 -11.84 -23.24 2.82
C THR A 70 -10.77 -22.37 2.16
N PRO A 71 -10.47 -22.53 0.85
CA PRO A 71 -9.54 -21.64 0.15
C PRO A 71 -10.09 -20.22 0.01
N VAL A 72 -9.21 -19.23 0.07
CA VAL A 72 -9.52 -17.81 -0.19
C VAL A 72 -8.96 -17.45 -1.56
N TYR A 73 -9.75 -16.75 -2.38
CA TYR A 73 -9.42 -16.41 -3.75
C TYR A 73 -9.25 -14.90 -3.89
N LYS A 74 -8.30 -14.47 -4.71
CA LYS A 74 -8.18 -13.08 -5.18
C LYS A 74 -7.88 -13.10 -6.68
N TRP A 75 -8.72 -12.42 -7.46
CA TRP A 75 -8.53 -12.26 -8.89
C TRP A 75 -8.16 -10.81 -9.23
N GLU A 76 -7.19 -10.63 -10.13
CA GLU A 76 -6.78 -9.33 -10.63
C GLU A 76 -6.37 -9.40 -12.11
N ILE A 77 -6.60 -8.32 -12.85
CA ILE A 77 -6.05 -8.17 -14.21
C ILE A 77 -4.64 -7.63 -14.05
N THR A 78 -3.65 -8.41 -14.49
CA THR A 78 -2.23 -8.02 -14.42
C THR A 78 -1.75 -7.34 -15.70
N SER A 79 -2.50 -7.48 -16.81
CA SER A 79 -2.23 -6.81 -18.08
C SER A 79 -3.51 -6.72 -18.92
N GLY A 80 -3.77 -5.57 -19.56
CA GLY A 80 -4.91 -5.37 -20.46
C GLY A 80 -6.24 -4.99 -19.78
N ASP A 81 -6.18 -4.33 -18.63
CA ASP A 81 -7.33 -3.82 -17.86
C ASP A 81 -8.17 -2.78 -18.60
N ASP A 82 -7.59 -2.08 -19.59
CA ASP A 82 -8.33 -1.26 -20.54
C ASP A 82 -9.37 -2.06 -21.36
N TYR A 83 -9.18 -3.38 -21.50
CA TYR A 83 -9.96 -4.23 -22.40
C TYR A 83 -10.88 -5.22 -21.71
N ALA A 84 -10.87 -5.33 -20.37
CA ALA A 84 -11.81 -6.13 -19.62
C ALA A 84 -12.07 -5.61 -18.19
N THR A 85 -13.14 -6.09 -17.55
CA THR A 85 -13.44 -5.88 -16.13
C THR A 85 -13.67 -7.22 -15.43
N LEU A 86 -13.51 -7.26 -14.10
CA LEU A 86 -13.73 -8.44 -13.26
C LEU A 86 -14.94 -8.26 -12.35
N GLU A 87 -15.72 -9.32 -12.19
CA GLU A 87 -16.75 -9.48 -11.15
C GLU A 87 -16.47 -10.74 -10.32
N ASN A 88 -16.96 -10.78 -9.08
CA ASN A 88 -16.75 -11.88 -8.13
C ASN A 88 -15.26 -12.19 -7.85
N ALA A 89 -14.42 -11.16 -7.78
CA ALA A 89 -12.97 -11.28 -7.65
C ALA A 89 -12.45 -11.92 -6.35
N THR A 90 -13.33 -12.29 -5.42
CA THR A 90 -12.99 -12.99 -4.16
C THR A 90 -13.57 -14.40 -4.05
N SER A 91 -14.21 -14.90 -5.12
CA SER A 91 -14.85 -16.21 -5.17
C SER A 91 -13.99 -17.24 -5.93
N ALA A 92 -14.32 -18.53 -5.80
CA ALA A 92 -13.70 -19.60 -6.58
C ALA A 92 -13.91 -19.45 -8.10
N THR A 93 -14.87 -18.63 -8.49
CA THR A 93 -15.19 -18.26 -9.86
C THR A 93 -15.16 -16.75 -10.01
N CYS A 94 -14.47 -16.27 -11.04
CA CYS A 94 -14.47 -14.86 -11.41
C CYS A 94 -15.03 -14.69 -12.82
N VAL A 95 -15.82 -13.64 -13.05
CA VAL A 95 -16.36 -13.32 -14.37
C VAL A 95 -15.52 -12.21 -15.00
N VAL A 96 -15.01 -12.47 -16.19
CA VAL A 96 -14.29 -11.50 -17.02
C VAL A 96 -15.25 -10.97 -18.08
N THR A 97 -15.49 -9.67 -18.11
CA THR A 97 -16.30 -9.01 -19.14
C THR A 97 -15.39 -8.25 -20.09
N GLY A 98 -15.43 -8.57 -21.38
CA GLY A 98 -14.69 -7.83 -22.40
C GLY A 98 -15.25 -6.42 -22.58
N LYS A 99 -14.38 -5.46 -22.92
CA LYS A 99 -14.72 -4.09 -23.35
C LYS A 99 -13.81 -3.59 -24.48
N ASN A 100 -13.30 -4.50 -25.32
CA ASN A 100 -12.35 -4.16 -26.38
C ASN A 100 -13.02 -3.32 -27.48
N THR A 101 -12.56 -2.09 -27.69
CA THR A 101 -13.04 -1.18 -28.74
C THR A 101 -12.11 -1.12 -29.96
N THR A 102 -11.06 -1.95 -30.00
CA THR A 102 -10.02 -1.89 -31.03
C THR A 102 -10.24 -2.90 -32.15
N ALA A 103 -9.65 -2.61 -33.32
CA ALA A 103 -9.71 -3.45 -34.52
C ALA A 103 -8.78 -4.69 -34.47
N SER A 104 -8.02 -4.84 -33.38
CA SER A 104 -7.19 -6.03 -33.09
C SER A 104 -7.72 -6.74 -31.85
N ALA A 105 -7.62 -8.06 -31.82
CA ALA A 105 -7.92 -8.82 -30.61
C ALA A 105 -6.88 -8.46 -29.54
N GLN A 106 -7.33 -8.21 -28.31
CA GLN A 106 -6.48 -7.81 -27.20
C GLN A 106 -6.35 -8.96 -26.21
N ARG A 107 -5.13 -9.17 -25.71
CA ARG A 107 -4.87 -10.18 -24.68
C ARG A 107 -4.98 -9.53 -23.31
N VAL A 108 -5.83 -10.12 -22.46
CA VAL A 108 -5.99 -9.76 -21.06
C VAL A 108 -5.43 -10.90 -20.23
N THR A 109 -4.46 -10.61 -19.36
CA THR A 109 -3.91 -11.59 -18.42
C THR A 109 -4.62 -11.42 -17.09
N VAL A 110 -5.26 -12.50 -16.63
CA VAL A 110 -5.96 -12.54 -15.35
C VAL A 110 -5.21 -13.49 -14.43
N LYS A 111 -4.83 -13.01 -13.25
CA LYS A 111 -4.15 -13.80 -12.22
C LYS A 111 -5.12 -14.14 -11.11
N CYS A 112 -5.12 -15.40 -10.68
CA CYS A 112 -5.78 -15.84 -9.46
C CYS A 112 -4.72 -16.21 -8.42
N THR A 113 -4.76 -15.55 -7.28
CA THR A 113 -4.00 -15.92 -6.09
C THR A 113 -4.94 -16.68 -5.15
N VAL A 114 -4.58 -17.93 -4.84
CA VAL A 114 -5.34 -18.75 -3.88
C VAL A 114 -4.48 -19.01 -2.66
N THR A 115 -5.05 -18.70 -1.49
CA THR A 115 -4.45 -18.99 -0.21
C THR A 115 -5.27 -20.07 0.48
N PHE A 116 -4.62 -21.17 0.85
CA PHE A 116 -5.21 -22.27 1.61
C PHE A 116 -4.24 -22.69 2.71
N ALA A 117 -4.70 -22.62 3.97
CA ALA A 117 -3.84 -22.68 5.14
C ALA A 117 -2.68 -21.68 5.05
N SER A 118 -1.42 -22.11 5.21
CA SER A 118 -0.23 -21.26 5.07
C SER A 118 0.34 -21.24 3.65
N THR A 119 -0.26 -21.95 2.70
CA THR A 119 0.26 -22.09 1.35
C THR A 119 -0.49 -21.15 0.41
N THR A 120 0.25 -20.34 -0.33
CA THR A 120 -0.29 -19.48 -1.39
C THR A 120 0.28 -19.94 -2.71
N LYS A 121 -0.59 -20.12 -3.70
CA LYS A 121 -0.20 -20.39 -5.09
C LYS A 121 -0.95 -19.47 -6.02
N GLU A 122 -0.33 -19.20 -7.15
CA GLU A 122 -0.86 -18.33 -8.18
C GLU A 122 -0.99 -19.09 -9.49
N ALA A 123 -2.00 -18.75 -10.26
CA ALA A 123 -2.18 -19.20 -11.63
C ALA A 123 -2.59 -18.01 -12.49
N GLU A 124 -2.26 -18.08 -13.78
CA GLU A 124 -2.65 -17.08 -14.76
C GLU A 124 -3.47 -17.73 -15.88
N ALA A 125 -4.43 -16.97 -16.38
CA ALA A 125 -5.16 -17.29 -17.59
C ALA A 125 -5.10 -16.10 -18.56
N THR A 126 -5.09 -16.40 -19.85
CA THR A 126 -5.22 -15.37 -20.88
C THR A 126 -6.62 -15.37 -21.46
N VAL A 127 -7.32 -14.24 -21.36
CA VAL A 127 -8.57 -14.00 -22.08
C VAL A 127 -8.26 -13.10 -23.28
N THR A 128 -8.47 -13.63 -24.49
CA THR A 128 -8.42 -12.84 -25.71
C THR A 128 -9.78 -12.20 -25.93
N VAL A 129 -9.86 -10.88 -25.80
CA VAL A 129 -11.07 -10.14 -26.15
C VAL A 129 -10.99 -9.84 -27.64
N SER A 130 -11.85 -10.49 -28.43
CA SER A 130 -11.87 -10.38 -29.88
C SER A 130 -12.08 -8.94 -30.31
N THR A 131 -11.74 -8.67 -31.57
CA THR A 131 -11.92 -7.35 -32.19
C THR A 131 -13.35 -6.86 -31.96
N ALA A 132 -13.53 -5.58 -31.63
CA ALA A 132 -14.87 -5.01 -31.75
C ALA A 132 -15.37 -5.20 -33.19
N LYS A 133 -16.69 -5.41 -33.34
CA LYS A 133 -17.28 -5.52 -34.66
C LYS A 133 -17.14 -4.17 -35.36
N VAL A 134 -16.27 -4.12 -36.36
CA VAL A 134 -16.15 -2.98 -37.27
C VAL A 134 -17.44 -2.93 -38.08
N GLU A 135 -18.14 -1.81 -38.10
CA GLU A 135 -19.29 -1.59 -38.97
C GLU A 135 -19.05 -0.36 -39.83
N LEU A 136 -19.47 -0.39 -41.08
CA LEU A 136 -19.36 0.75 -42.00
C LEU A 136 -20.44 1.77 -41.66
N GLU A 137 -20.06 2.93 -41.13
CA GLU A 137 -20.98 3.98 -40.69
C GLU A 137 -21.37 4.91 -41.85
N SER A 138 -20.38 5.35 -42.63
CA SER A 138 -20.57 6.25 -43.77
C SER A 138 -19.45 6.12 -44.80
N VAL A 139 -19.60 6.80 -45.93
CA VAL A 139 -18.55 7.01 -46.94
C VAL A 139 -18.64 8.45 -47.42
N SER A 140 -17.51 9.04 -47.82
CA SER A 140 -17.44 10.40 -48.39
C SER A 140 -16.58 10.40 -49.66
N ILE A 141 -16.74 11.40 -50.53
CA ILE A 141 -15.97 11.52 -51.78
C ILE A 141 -15.14 12.82 -51.76
N ALA A 142 -13.83 12.71 -51.88
CA ALA A 142 -12.86 13.79 -52.11
C ALA A 142 -12.42 13.87 -53.58
N GLY A 143 -11.79 14.97 -53.97
CA GLY A 143 -11.33 15.24 -55.35
C GLY A 143 -11.77 16.61 -55.87
N SER A 144 -11.41 16.94 -57.11
CA SER A 144 -11.69 18.25 -57.70
C SER A 144 -13.20 18.53 -57.75
N ALA A 145 -13.61 19.72 -57.31
CA ALA A 145 -14.99 20.19 -57.47
C ALA A 145 -15.27 20.72 -58.89
N GLU A 146 -14.22 21.09 -59.61
CA GLU A 146 -14.29 21.66 -60.96
C GLU A 146 -13.11 21.16 -61.81
N ILE A 147 -13.37 20.82 -63.08
CA ILE A 147 -12.36 20.39 -64.06
C ILE A 147 -12.59 21.02 -65.43
N GLU A 148 -11.53 21.13 -66.23
CA GLU A 148 -11.60 21.62 -67.61
C GLU A 148 -12.36 20.66 -68.53
N SER A 149 -12.77 21.15 -69.70
CA SER A 149 -13.66 20.46 -70.65
C SER A 149 -13.20 19.07 -71.10
N THR A 150 -11.89 18.78 -71.03
CA THR A 150 -11.26 17.50 -71.42
C THR A 150 -10.26 16.99 -70.39
N ALA A 151 -10.30 17.53 -69.16
CA ALA A 151 -9.37 17.16 -68.11
C ALA A 151 -9.85 15.93 -67.35
N ASN A 152 -8.92 15.34 -66.61
CA ASN A 152 -9.18 14.21 -65.74
C ASN A 152 -8.99 14.63 -64.29
N THR A 153 -9.84 14.15 -63.40
CA THR A 153 -9.59 14.20 -61.95
C THR A 153 -9.70 12.81 -61.36
N GLU A 154 -8.90 12.57 -60.34
CA GLU A 154 -9.13 11.45 -59.45
C GLU A 154 -10.18 11.85 -58.40
N LEU A 155 -11.08 10.94 -58.10
CA LEU A 155 -12.02 11.01 -56.98
C LEU A 155 -11.67 9.91 -56.00
N THR A 156 -11.64 10.23 -54.72
CA THR A 156 -11.26 9.30 -53.65
C THR A 156 -12.43 9.11 -52.70
N ALA A 157 -12.89 7.89 -52.52
CA ALA A 157 -13.88 7.51 -51.53
C ALA A 157 -13.22 7.12 -50.21
N THR A 158 -13.63 7.80 -49.12
CA THR A 158 -13.13 7.53 -47.77
C THR A 158 -14.26 6.94 -46.92
N PRO A 159 -14.21 5.64 -46.57
CA PRO A 159 -15.16 5.01 -45.66
C PRO A 159 -14.87 5.41 -44.20
N ALA A 160 -15.92 5.52 -43.39
CA ALA A 160 -15.82 5.69 -41.94
C ALA A 160 -16.47 4.49 -41.24
N PHE A 161 -15.85 4.04 -40.16
CA PHE A 161 -16.26 2.86 -39.42
C PHE A 161 -16.51 3.16 -37.93
N THR A 162 -17.28 2.30 -37.28
CA THR A 162 -17.56 2.36 -35.83
C THR A 162 -16.30 2.29 -34.97
N ILE A 163 -15.22 1.74 -35.52
CA ILE A 163 -13.90 1.75 -34.90
C ILE A 163 -13.01 2.72 -35.66
N LYS A 164 -12.65 3.81 -34.99
CA LYS A 164 -11.79 4.86 -35.54
C LYS A 164 -10.39 4.30 -35.82
N GLY A 165 -9.96 4.37 -37.08
CA GLY A 165 -8.67 3.81 -37.55
C GLY A 165 -8.75 2.40 -38.17
N ALA A 166 -9.91 1.74 -38.14
CA ALA A 166 -10.08 0.47 -38.86
C ALA A 166 -9.91 0.68 -40.38
N SER A 167 -9.08 -0.16 -41.01
CA SER A 167 -8.83 -0.13 -42.46
C SER A 167 -9.14 -1.48 -43.13
N PRO A 168 -10.38 -2.01 -43.00
CA PRO A 168 -10.74 -3.26 -43.65
C PRO A 168 -10.80 -3.11 -45.18
N THR A 169 -10.75 -4.23 -45.89
CA THR A 169 -10.93 -4.24 -47.34
C THR A 169 -12.39 -3.93 -47.69
N VAL A 170 -12.63 -2.76 -48.25
CA VAL A 170 -13.96 -2.30 -48.72
C VAL A 170 -14.08 -2.52 -50.22
N THR A 171 -15.26 -2.96 -50.67
CA THR A 171 -15.57 -3.01 -52.10
C THR A 171 -16.31 -1.74 -52.51
N TYR A 172 -15.86 -1.09 -53.58
CA TYR A 172 -16.47 0.15 -54.08
C TYR A 172 -17.15 -0.08 -55.42
N THR A 173 -18.35 0.46 -55.57
CA THR A 173 -19.04 0.57 -56.86
C THR A 173 -19.25 2.04 -57.17
N TRP A 174 -18.73 2.49 -58.31
CA TRP A 174 -18.83 3.87 -58.76
C TRP A 174 -19.76 4.00 -59.96
N THR A 175 -20.60 5.02 -59.96
CA THR A 175 -21.53 5.31 -61.06
C THR A 175 -21.67 6.81 -61.29
N ILE A 176 -22.00 7.21 -62.51
CA ILE A 176 -22.49 8.57 -62.78
C ILE A 176 -24.01 8.54 -62.62
N SER A 177 -24.52 9.19 -61.57
CA SER A 177 -25.96 9.26 -61.30
C SER A 177 -26.65 10.37 -62.09
N ALA A 178 -25.91 11.38 -62.57
CA ALA A 178 -26.40 12.43 -63.48
C ALA A 178 -25.28 13.03 -64.34
N GLY A 179 -25.58 13.39 -65.60
CA GLY A 179 -24.63 14.08 -66.51
C GLY A 179 -23.63 13.15 -67.24
N ARG A 180 -23.99 11.89 -67.48
CA ARG A 180 -23.10 10.89 -68.13
C ARG A 180 -22.68 11.23 -69.56
N GLU A 181 -23.40 12.12 -70.23
CA GLU A 181 -23.05 12.62 -71.56
C GLU A 181 -21.86 13.59 -71.55
N TYR A 182 -21.45 14.09 -70.37
CA TYR A 182 -20.37 15.06 -70.22
C TYR A 182 -19.11 14.49 -69.59
N ALA A 183 -19.13 13.25 -69.10
CA ALA A 183 -17.95 12.59 -68.55
C ALA A 183 -18.09 11.06 -68.52
N GLU A 184 -16.96 10.39 -68.39
CA GLU A 184 -16.87 8.95 -68.20
C GLU A 184 -15.99 8.60 -66.99
N LEU A 185 -16.26 7.45 -66.38
CA LEU A 185 -15.44 6.90 -65.29
C LEU A 185 -14.55 5.78 -65.84
N SER A 186 -13.32 5.71 -65.35
CA SER A 186 -12.46 4.53 -65.57
C SER A 186 -13.03 3.28 -64.89
N GLU A 187 -12.73 2.09 -65.37
CA GLU A 187 -13.02 0.86 -64.61
C GLU A 187 -12.16 0.81 -63.32
N SER A 188 -12.81 0.80 -62.16
CA SER A 188 -12.15 0.65 -60.87
C SER A 188 -13.11 0.09 -59.81
N THR A 189 -12.59 -0.80 -58.97
CA THR A 189 -13.27 -1.32 -57.76
C THR A 189 -12.59 -0.84 -56.47
N THR A 190 -11.58 0.05 -56.60
CA THR A 190 -10.83 0.58 -55.47
C THR A 190 -11.50 1.84 -54.91
N GLY A 191 -10.96 2.36 -53.80
CA GLY A 191 -11.38 3.62 -53.22
C GLY A 191 -11.05 4.83 -54.09
N THR A 192 -10.41 4.68 -55.25
CA THR A 192 -10.13 5.76 -56.19
C THR A 192 -10.72 5.46 -57.56
N ILE A 193 -11.23 6.50 -58.22
CA ILE A 193 -11.69 6.39 -59.61
C ILE A 193 -11.33 7.66 -60.40
N LYS A 194 -11.01 7.48 -61.67
CA LYS A 194 -10.73 8.59 -62.57
C LYS A 194 -12.01 9.01 -63.29
N LEU A 195 -12.37 10.27 -63.17
CA LEU A 195 -13.41 10.93 -63.96
C LEU A 195 -12.74 11.70 -65.10
N THR A 196 -13.14 11.41 -66.34
CA THR A 196 -12.64 12.06 -67.56
C THR A 196 -13.76 12.93 -68.14
N ALA A 197 -13.53 14.23 -68.20
CA ALA A 197 -14.47 15.17 -68.81
C ALA A 197 -14.48 15.06 -70.34
N ASN A 198 -15.68 15.18 -70.93
CA ASN A 198 -15.93 15.17 -72.37
C ASN A 198 -16.90 16.30 -72.77
N ASN A 199 -16.85 17.46 -72.10
CA ASN A 199 -17.76 18.57 -72.38
C ASN A 199 -17.33 19.33 -73.64
N THR A 200 -18.09 19.17 -74.73
CA THR A 200 -17.83 19.88 -75.99
C THR A 200 -18.64 21.17 -76.15
N THR A 201 -19.48 21.50 -75.16
CA THR A 201 -20.40 22.63 -75.21
C THR A 201 -19.74 23.95 -74.78
N THR A 202 -20.39 25.07 -75.11
CA THR A 202 -19.98 26.42 -74.69
C THR A 202 -20.49 26.79 -73.29
N GLU A 203 -21.21 25.90 -72.62
CA GLU A 203 -21.73 26.09 -71.26
C GLU A 203 -21.06 25.10 -70.31
N ALA A 204 -20.92 25.50 -69.04
CA ALA A 204 -20.45 24.59 -68.01
C ALA A 204 -21.54 23.57 -67.67
N GLN A 205 -21.16 22.32 -67.47
CA GLN A 205 -22.05 21.22 -67.15
C GLN A 205 -21.74 20.67 -65.76
N THR A 206 -22.66 19.90 -65.19
CA THR A 206 -22.47 19.26 -63.89
C THR A 206 -22.62 17.76 -64.02
N VAL A 207 -21.68 17.02 -63.45
CA VAL A 207 -21.72 15.55 -63.38
C VAL A 207 -21.79 15.15 -61.93
N THR A 208 -22.77 14.32 -61.58
CA THR A 208 -22.90 13.78 -60.22
C THR A 208 -22.40 12.34 -60.22
N VAL A 209 -21.33 12.10 -59.47
CA VAL A 209 -20.74 10.78 -59.24
C VAL A 209 -21.25 10.24 -57.92
N LYS A 210 -21.69 8.98 -57.92
CA LYS A 210 -22.13 8.23 -56.75
C LYS A 210 -21.14 7.09 -56.47
N VAL A 211 -20.78 6.92 -55.20
CA VAL A 211 -20.07 5.73 -54.72
C VAL A 211 -20.97 4.95 -53.77
N THR A 212 -20.96 3.63 -53.90
CA THR A 212 -21.51 2.68 -52.93
C THR A 212 -20.35 1.86 -52.37
N ALA A 213 -20.05 2.04 -51.08
CA ALA A 213 -19.06 1.27 -50.34
C ALA A 213 -19.76 0.10 -49.62
N ALA A 214 -19.22 -1.11 -49.76
CA ALA A 214 -19.75 -2.33 -49.16
C ALA A 214 -18.72 -2.99 -48.24
N TYR A 215 -19.15 -3.33 -47.03
CA TYR A 215 -18.36 -4.05 -46.03
C TYR A 215 -19.25 -4.89 -45.12
N ASP A 216 -18.88 -6.15 -44.90
CA ASP A 216 -19.57 -7.11 -44.00
C ASP A 216 -21.11 -7.13 -44.17
N GLY A 217 -21.58 -7.17 -45.43
CA GLY A 217 -23.01 -7.21 -45.77
C GLY A 217 -23.75 -5.87 -45.61
N THR A 218 -23.10 -4.81 -45.10
CA THR A 218 -23.64 -3.45 -45.02
C THR A 218 -23.14 -2.57 -46.17
N THR A 219 -23.98 -1.63 -46.61
CA THR A 219 -23.64 -0.68 -47.68
C THR A 219 -23.88 0.76 -47.25
N LYS A 220 -23.00 1.67 -47.67
CA LYS A 220 -23.13 3.12 -47.49
C LYS A 220 -22.87 3.83 -48.81
N GLU A 221 -23.55 4.95 -49.01
CA GLU A 221 -23.51 5.68 -50.27
C GLU A 221 -23.16 7.15 -50.06
N ALA A 222 -22.44 7.72 -51.01
CA ALA A 222 -22.20 9.15 -51.10
C ALA A 222 -22.26 9.63 -52.54
N THR A 223 -22.53 10.93 -52.71
CA THR A 223 -22.54 11.57 -54.02
C THR A 223 -21.67 12.82 -54.01
N LYS A 224 -21.06 13.13 -55.15
CA LYS A 224 -20.30 14.34 -55.39
C LYS A 224 -20.61 14.90 -56.76
N THR A 225 -20.92 16.18 -56.80
CA THR A 225 -21.08 16.92 -58.05
C THR A 225 -19.75 17.54 -58.44
N VAL A 226 -19.33 17.30 -59.68
CA VAL A 226 -18.16 17.92 -60.31
C VAL A 226 -18.65 18.81 -61.45
N LYS A 227 -18.25 20.08 -61.43
CA LYS A 227 -18.53 21.03 -62.51
C LYS A 227 -17.49 20.86 -63.61
N ILE A 228 -17.94 20.68 -64.85
CA ILE A 228 -17.07 20.58 -66.02
C ILE A 228 -17.21 21.86 -66.81
N LEU A 229 -16.11 22.59 -66.97
CA LEU A 229 -16.11 23.89 -67.61
C LEU A 229 -16.47 23.82 -69.10
N ALA A 230 -16.90 24.97 -69.63
CA ALA A 230 -17.10 25.14 -71.06
C ALA A 230 -15.78 24.95 -71.82
N ARG A 231 -15.88 24.53 -73.09
CA ARG A 231 -14.73 24.33 -73.96
C ARG A 231 -13.80 25.56 -73.98
N GLY A 232 -12.54 25.36 -73.61
CA GLY A 232 -11.47 26.38 -73.69
C GLY A 232 -11.22 27.20 -72.41
N GLN A 233 -11.87 26.87 -71.29
CA GLN A 233 -11.57 27.45 -69.97
C GLN A 233 -10.57 26.58 -69.19
N VAL A 234 -9.65 27.22 -68.45
CA VAL A 234 -8.63 26.56 -67.61
C VAL A 234 -8.95 26.67 -66.12
N VAL A 235 -8.54 25.68 -65.33
CA VAL A 235 -8.74 25.64 -63.86
C VAL A 235 -7.48 26.16 -63.14
N GLU A 236 -7.66 27.06 -62.18
CA GLU A 236 -6.58 27.58 -61.34
C GLU A 236 -6.14 26.53 -60.29
N ASN A 237 -4.82 26.29 -60.14
CA ASN A 237 -4.28 25.43 -59.08
C ASN A 237 -4.37 26.18 -57.74
N LYS A 238 -5.26 25.76 -56.86
CA LYS A 238 -5.53 26.52 -55.63
C LYS A 238 -6.04 25.64 -54.50
N VAL A 239 -5.48 25.78 -53.30
CA VAL A 239 -6.07 25.20 -52.09
C VAL A 239 -7.29 26.03 -51.67
N THR A 240 -8.44 25.39 -51.51
CA THR A 240 -9.72 26.07 -51.23
C THR A 240 -10.18 25.91 -49.78
N SER A 241 -9.87 24.77 -49.16
CA SER A 241 -10.10 24.55 -47.73
C SER A 241 -9.20 23.43 -47.20
N VAL A 242 -9.11 23.29 -45.89
CA VAL A 242 -8.47 22.15 -45.23
C VAL A 242 -9.36 21.72 -44.08
N SER A 243 -9.44 20.43 -43.81
CA SER A 243 -9.99 19.90 -42.57
C SER A 243 -8.89 19.21 -41.78
N VAL A 244 -9.03 19.18 -40.46
CA VAL A 244 -8.08 18.52 -39.57
C VAL A 244 -8.80 17.58 -38.62
N SER A 245 -8.25 16.38 -38.44
CA SER A 245 -8.77 15.38 -37.53
C SER A 245 -7.65 14.77 -36.70
N ALA A 246 -7.90 14.58 -35.41
CA ALA A 246 -7.07 13.74 -34.56
C ALA A 246 -7.51 12.27 -34.66
N GLU A 247 -6.56 11.35 -34.69
CA GLU A 247 -6.81 9.90 -34.62
C GLU A 247 -7.58 9.55 -33.35
N LYS A 248 -7.20 10.15 -32.22
CA LYS A 248 -7.89 10.07 -30.94
C LYS A 248 -8.35 11.47 -30.54
N SER A 249 -9.66 11.64 -30.31
CA SER A 249 -10.22 12.91 -29.81
C SER A 249 -9.99 13.10 -28.31
N SER A 250 -9.56 12.04 -27.60
CA SER A 250 -9.11 12.08 -26.22
C SER A 250 -7.87 11.20 -26.06
N ILE A 251 -6.87 11.67 -25.32
CA ILE A 251 -5.63 10.95 -25.00
C ILE A 251 -5.40 10.97 -23.48
N ALA A 252 -4.77 9.93 -22.93
CA ALA A 252 -4.37 9.88 -21.52
C ALA A 252 -3.39 11.02 -21.17
N CYS A 253 -3.17 11.28 -19.88
CA CYS A 253 -2.29 12.37 -19.40
C CYS A 253 -0.82 12.22 -19.85
N ASP A 254 -0.41 11.02 -20.25
CA ASP A 254 0.89 10.65 -20.83
C ASP A 254 0.78 10.08 -22.27
N GLY A 255 -0.42 10.15 -22.86
CA GLY A 255 -0.72 9.60 -24.17
C GLY A 255 -0.32 10.51 -25.34
N SER A 256 -0.46 10.00 -26.56
CA SER A 256 -0.28 10.77 -27.80
C SER A 256 -1.30 10.40 -28.88
N THR A 257 -1.46 11.29 -29.86
CA THR A 257 -2.30 11.07 -31.05
C THR A 257 -1.72 11.68 -32.31
N THR A 258 -1.91 11.01 -33.45
CA THR A 258 -1.61 11.55 -34.78
C THR A 258 -2.72 12.47 -35.25
N LEU A 259 -2.36 13.64 -35.76
CA LEU A 259 -3.23 14.60 -36.42
C LEU A 259 -3.04 14.48 -37.94
N THR A 260 -4.12 14.56 -38.70
CA THR A 260 -4.10 14.50 -40.18
C THR A 260 -4.86 15.66 -40.78
N ALA A 261 -4.24 16.34 -41.73
CA ALA A 261 -4.84 17.42 -42.52
C ALA A 261 -5.30 16.90 -43.89
N THR A 262 -6.53 17.25 -44.28
CA THR A 262 -7.12 16.87 -45.57
C THR A 262 -7.49 18.14 -46.35
N PRO A 263 -6.66 18.57 -47.31
CA PRO A 263 -6.96 19.75 -48.11
C PRO A 263 -8.01 19.44 -49.19
N VAL A 264 -8.80 20.44 -49.54
CA VAL A 264 -9.61 20.52 -50.76
C VAL A 264 -8.95 21.56 -51.66
N TYR A 265 -8.78 21.23 -52.94
CA TYR A 265 -8.12 22.09 -53.91
C TYR A 265 -8.75 21.94 -55.29
N SER A 266 -8.53 22.95 -56.14
CA SER A 266 -8.73 22.89 -57.58
C SER A 266 -7.40 22.68 -58.29
N GLY A 267 -7.41 21.95 -59.40
CA GLY A 267 -6.19 21.62 -60.14
C GLY A 267 -5.25 20.67 -59.36
N ASN A 268 -3.94 20.91 -59.43
CA ASN A 268 -2.89 20.09 -58.77
C ASN A 268 -1.79 20.95 -58.12
N PRO A 269 -2.08 21.70 -57.03
CA PRO A 269 -1.10 22.53 -56.32
C PRO A 269 -0.14 21.71 -55.45
N GLU A 270 1.09 22.21 -55.25
CA GLU A 270 2.02 21.70 -54.23
C GLU A 270 1.68 22.33 -52.87
N ILE A 271 1.36 21.52 -51.86
CA ILE A 271 0.83 22.00 -50.57
C ILE A 271 1.82 21.81 -49.44
N THR A 272 2.12 22.88 -48.70
CA THR A 272 2.93 22.85 -47.46
C THR A 272 2.05 23.05 -46.23
N TYR A 273 2.39 22.39 -45.11
CA TYR A 273 1.61 22.45 -43.87
C TYR A 273 2.37 23.14 -42.74
N THR A 274 1.65 23.84 -41.87
CA THR A 274 2.18 24.39 -40.61
C THR A 274 1.23 24.04 -39.46
N TRP A 275 1.78 23.41 -38.42
CA TRP A 275 1.04 22.93 -37.25
C TRP A 275 1.35 23.77 -36.02
N THR A 276 0.32 24.18 -35.28
CA THR A 276 0.48 25.00 -34.07
C THR A 276 -0.56 24.64 -32.99
N ILE A 277 -0.17 24.67 -31.71
CA ILE A 277 -1.14 24.64 -30.61
C ILE A 277 -1.67 26.06 -30.44
N SER A 278 -2.96 26.24 -30.72
CA SER A 278 -3.64 27.54 -30.60
C SER A 278 -4.17 27.82 -29.19
N SER A 279 -4.38 26.77 -28.37
CA SER A 279 -4.74 26.86 -26.94
C SER A 279 -4.36 25.57 -26.21
N GLY A 280 -3.94 25.68 -24.94
CA GLY A 280 -3.60 24.53 -24.09
C GLY A 280 -2.17 24.01 -24.25
N SER A 281 -1.22 24.87 -24.63
CA SER A 281 0.20 24.51 -24.82
C SER A 281 0.91 24.07 -23.53
N GLU A 282 0.37 24.40 -22.36
CA GLU A 282 0.81 23.91 -21.05
C GLU A 282 0.44 22.44 -20.83
N TYR A 283 -0.54 21.89 -21.57
CA TYR A 283 -1.06 20.53 -21.37
C TYR A 283 -0.62 19.53 -22.44
N ALA A 284 -0.02 19.99 -23.54
CA ALA A 284 0.50 19.13 -24.61
C ALA A 284 1.64 19.79 -25.41
N GLU A 285 2.29 19.02 -26.27
CA GLU A 285 3.30 19.48 -27.23
C GLU A 285 3.13 18.82 -28.61
N LEU A 286 3.61 19.49 -29.66
CA LEU A 286 3.54 19.00 -31.04
C LEU A 286 4.93 18.61 -31.56
N SER A 287 4.99 17.57 -32.38
CA SER A 287 6.16 17.24 -33.19
C SER A 287 6.41 18.29 -34.28
N GLU A 288 7.67 18.55 -34.62
CA GLU A 288 8.02 19.33 -35.83
C GLU A 288 7.60 18.56 -37.10
N SER A 289 6.75 19.16 -37.94
CA SER A 289 6.32 18.57 -39.22
C SER A 289 5.84 19.64 -40.20
N THR A 290 6.20 19.47 -41.48
CA THR A 290 5.69 20.25 -42.62
C THR A 290 4.80 19.43 -43.56
N THR A 291 4.51 18.18 -43.18
CA THR A 291 3.68 17.24 -43.95
C THR A 291 2.21 17.31 -43.49
N GLY A 292 1.33 16.59 -44.19
CA GLY A 292 -0.09 16.49 -43.84
C GLY A 292 -0.38 15.82 -42.51
N THR A 293 0.65 15.43 -41.72
CA THR A 293 0.49 14.80 -40.41
C THR A 293 1.41 15.40 -39.34
N ALA A 294 0.98 15.39 -38.08
CA ALA A 294 1.77 15.77 -36.90
C ALA A 294 1.35 14.97 -35.67
N THR A 295 2.24 14.79 -34.68
CA THR A 295 1.93 14.10 -33.42
C THR A 295 1.72 15.10 -32.30
N LEU A 296 0.62 14.95 -31.55
CA LEU A 296 0.34 15.67 -30.30
C LEU A 296 0.59 14.74 -29.12
N THR A 297 1.43 15.15 -28.17
CA THR A 297 1.77 14.40 -26.95
C THR A 297 1.30 15.15 -25.71
N ALA A 298 0.62 14.45 -24.81
CA ALA A 298 0.12 14.98 -23.56
C ALA A 298 1.23 15.27 -22.54
N LYS A 299 1.02 16.30 -21.72
CA LYS A 299 1.83 16.63 -20.53
C LYS A 299 0.97 17.26 -19.40
N ASN A 300 -0.32 16.93 -19.36
CA ASN A 300 -1.26 17.52 -18.40
C ASN A 300 -0.95 17.04 -16.97
N THR A 301 -0.63 17.99 -16.07
CA THR A 301 -0.37 17.71 -14.65
C THR A 301 -1.55 18.07 -13.74
N THR A 302 -2.70 18.48 -14.30
CA THR A 302 -3.86 18.92 -13.52
C THR A 302 -4.83 17.76 -13.28
N THR A 303 -5.57 17.79 -12.17
CA THR A 303 -6.57 16.76 -11.81
C THR A 303 -7.88 16.86 -12.61
N ALA A 304 -7.95 17.79 -13.56
CA ALA A 304 -9.05 17.93 -14.49
C ALA A 304 -8.58 17.59 -15.91
N GLU A 305 -9.49 17.05 -16.71
CA GLU A 305 -9.27 16.97 -18.15
C GLU A 305 -9.14 18.37 -18.73
N GLN A 306 -8.26 18.51 -19.71
CA GLN A 306 -8.01 19.79 -20.37
C GLN A 306 -8.21 19.65 -21.87
N THR A 307 -8.71 20.69 -22.51
CA THR A 307 -8.88 20.71 -23.96
C THR A 307 -7.72 21.44 -24.61
N VAL A 308 -7.02 20.75 -25.51
CA VAL A 308 -5.96 21.32 -26.35
C VAL A 308 -6.50 21.56 -27.74
N LYS A 309 -6.36 22.79 -28.25
CA LYS A 309 -6.83 23.17 -29.59
C LYS A 309 -5.65 23.30 -30.55
N VAL A 310 -5.62 22.45 -31.56
CA VAL A 310 -4.54 22.42 -32.57
C VAL A 310 -5.04 23.03 -33.87
N LYS A 311 -4.22 23.87 -34.49
CA LYS A 311 -4.46 24.51 -35.78
C LYS A 311 -3.49 23.98 -36.83
N VAL A 312 -4.00 23.68 -38.01
CA VAL A 312 -3.19 23.44 -39.22
C VAL A 312 -3.46 24.55 -40.24
N SER A 313 -2.41 25.00 -40.91
CA SER A 313 -2.46 25.85 -42.10
C SER A 313 -1.92 25.06 -43.29
N ALA A 314 -2.67 25.01 -44.39
CA ALA A 314 -2.26 24.41 -45.66
C ALA A 314 -2.11 25.51 -46.71
N SER A 315 -0.93 25.60 -47.33
CA SER A 315 -0.56 26.67 -48.28
C SER A 315 -0.10 26.10 -49.61
N ASP A 316 -0.55 26.69 -50.72
CA ASP A 316 -0.04 26.41 -52.07
C ASP A 316 1.08 27.37 -52.53
N GLY A 317 1.57 28.20 -51.61
CA GLY A 317 2.56 29.26 -51.88
C GLY A 317 1.96 30.61 -52.26
N THR A 318 0.70 30.66 -52.70
CA THR A 318 -0.03 31.92 -53.03
C THR A 318 -1.28 32.14 -52.18
N ASN A 319 -1.94 31.04 -51.78
CA ASN A 319 -3.11 31.02 -50.94
C ASN A 319 -2.89 30.08 -49.75
N SER A 320 -3.46 30.43 -48.60
CA SER A 320 -3.37 29.64 -47.37
C SER A 320 -4.74 29.54 -46.70
N VAL A 321 -5.09 28.33 -46.28
CA VAL A 321 -6.34 28.01 -45.60
C VAL A 321 -6.04 27.30 -44.28
N GLU A 322 -6.88 27.52 -43.27
CA GLU A 322 -6.65 27.02 -41.92
C GLU A 322 -7.84 26.21 -41.40
N SER A 323 -7.57 25.27 -40.51
CA SER A 323 -8.59 24.55 -39.75
C SER A 323 -8.07 24.20 -38.37
N THR A 324 -8.99 24.00 -37.43
CA THR A 324 -8.67 23.60 -36.05
C THR A 324 -9.38 22.31 -35.66
N CYS A 325 -8.74 21.53 -34.79
CA CYS A 325 -9.39 20.45 -34.04
C CYS A 325 -9.09 20.60 -32.55
N GLU A 326 -9.91 19.95 -31.73
CA GLU A 326 -9.72 19.87 -30.29
C GLU A 326 -9.41 18.42 -29.90
N VAL A 327 -8.48 18.26 -28.96
CA VAL A 327 -8.13 16.98 -28.35
C VAL A 327 -8.23 17.16 -26.84
N THR A 328 -9.02 16.32 -26.19
CA THR A 328 -9.07 16.24 -24.74
C THR A 328 -7.83 15.50 -24.24
N VAL A 329 -7.10 16.11 -23.32
CA VAL A 329 -6.00 15.48 -22.60
C VAL A 329 -6.51 15.09 -21.22
N GLY A 330 -6.40 13.81 -20.90
CA GLY A 330 -6.88 13.23 -19.65
C GLY A 330 -6.31 13.96 -18.43
N ALA A 331 -7.09 13.98 -17.35
CA ALA A 331 -6.62 14.44 -16.06
C ALA A 331 -5.39 13.63 -15.65
N ALA A 332 -4.39 14.28 -15.05
CA ALA A 332 -3.47 13.56 -14.20
C ALA A 332 -4.30 12.86 -13.12
N ALA A 333 -4.05 11.56 -12.89
CA ALA A 333 -4.82 10.77 -11.94
C ALA A 333 -4.94 11.55 -10.62
N ALA A 334 -6.18 11.88 -10.24
CA ALA A 334 -6.45 12.23 -8.85
C ALA A 334 -6.13 10.97 -8.05
N VAL A 335 -5.06 11.00 -7.26
CA VAL A 335 -4.89 9.98 -6.24
C VAL A 335 -6.07 10.19 -5.29
N GLU A 336 -6.93 9.17 -5.17
CA GLU A 336 -7.30 8.52 -3.91
C GLU A 336 -8.69 7.84 -4.01
N THR A 337 -8.75 6.67 -4.62
CA THR A 337 -9.78 5.67 -4.27
C THR A 337 -9.21 4.78 -3.17
N GLY A 338 -9.37 5.20 -1.92
CA GLY A 338 -8.88 4.48 -0.74
C GLY A 338 -9.28 5.20 0.55
N ASN A 339 -9.11 4.55 1.69
CA ASN A 339 -9.25 5.23 2.97
C ASN A 339 -8.08 6.21 3.15
N VAL A 340 -8.36 7.38 3.73
CA VAL A 340 -7.43 8.51 3.76
C VAL A 340 -7.22 9.02 5.18
N ILE A 341 -6.02 9.49 5.46
CA ILE A 341 -5.61 10.11 6.72
C ILE A 341 -5.45 11.61 6.48
N LYS A 342 -6.17 12.42 7.27
CA LYS A 342 -6.08 13.89 7.24
C LYS A 342 -5.70 14.43 8.60
N ALA A 343 -5.03 15.58 8.61
CA ALA A 343 -4.79 16.32 9.85
C ALA A 343 -6.08 16.81 10.53
N SER A 344 -7.17 16.92 9.77
CA SER A 344 -8.50 17.31 10.25
C SER A 344 -9.31 16.17 10.88
N ASP A 345 -8.79 14.93 10.87
CA ASP A 345 -9.51 13.79 11.43
C ASP A 345 -9.60 13.89 12.96
N THR A 346 -10.72 13.43 13.52
CA THR A 346 -10.96 13.44 14.96
C THR A 346 -10.73 12.05 15.56
N PRO A 347 -10.18 11.96 16.78
CA PRO A 347 -9.97 10.68 17.44
C PRO A 347 -11.23 9.88 17.68
N LEU A 348 -11.08 8.55 17.58
CA LEU A 348 -12.06 7.57 18.04
C LEU A 348 -11.90 7.34 19.56
N GLY A 349 -12.82 6.58 20.14
CA GLY A 349 -12.67 6.07 21.50
C GLY A 349 -12.65 7.14 22.59
N PHE A 350 -12.00 6.83 23.72
CA PHE A 350 -11.87 7.78 24.83
C PHE A 350 -11.09 9.04 24.46
N ALA A 351 -10.19 9.00 23.47
CA ALA A 351 -9.48 10.19 23.00
C ALA A 351 -10.40 11.19 22.28
N GLY A 352 -11.50 10.73 21.69
CA GLY A 352 -12.50 11.57 21.03
C GLY A 352 -13.45 12.28 22.01
N VAL A 353 -13.54 11.80 23.25
CA VAL A 353 -14.45 12.35 24.26
C VAL A 353 -14.00 13.75 24.66
N ASN A 354 -14.78 14.77 24.30
CA ASN A 354 -14.43 16.18 24.48
C ASN A 354 -13.11 16.56 23.78
N TYR A 355 -12.79 15.91 22.66
CA TYR A 355 -11.64 16.29 21.84
C TYR A 355 -11.87 17.68 21.24
N ALA A 356 -10.84 18.52 21.32
CA ALA A 356 -10.80 19.82 20.68
C ALA A 356 -9.55 19.88 19.80
N MET A 357 -9.76 19.92 18.49
CA MET A 357 -8.66 20.00 17.53
C MET A 357 -7.86 21.29 17.77
N PRO A 358 -6.53 21.19 17.93
CA PRO A 358 -5.72 22.38 18.12
C PRO A 358 -5.65 23.22 16.83
N THR A 359 -5.53 24.53 16.99
CA THR A 359 -5.18 25.41 15.87
C THR A 359 -3.69 25.37 15.66
N PHE A 360 -3.22 24.77 14.58
CA PHE A 360 -1.80 24.64 14.29
C PHE A 360 -1.23 25.98 13.81
N THR A 361 -0.21 26.48 14.50
CA THR A 361 0.55 27.68 14.08
C THR A 361 1.88 27.30 13.43
N ASN A 362 2.34 26.07 13.61
CA ASN A 362 3.55 25.52 13.02
C ASN A 362 3.23 24.27 12.19
N VAL A 363 3.13 24.41 10.88
CA VAL A 363 2.89 23.28 9.94
C VAL A 363 4.15 23.03 9.13
N VAL A 364 4.78 21.87 9.30
CA VAL A 364 6.09 21.56 8.71
C VAL A 364 6.16 20.13 8.19
N THR A 365 7.01 19.90 7.19
CA THR A 365 7.44 18.57 6.77
C THR A 365 8.92 18.40 7.08
N VAL A 366 9.30 17.27 7.67
CA VAL A 366 10.66 16.98 8.12
C VAL A 366 11.15 15.64 7.56
N LYS A 367 12.44 15.56 7.25
CA LYS A 367 13.11 14.37 6.69
C LYS A 367 14.30 13.92 7.51
N THR A 368 14.79 14.78 8.41
CA THR A 368 16.00 14.54 9.18
C THR A 368 15.75 14.70 10.68
N ARG A 369 16.61 14.09 11.49
CA ARG A 369 16.59 14.23 12.95
C ARG A 369 16.64 15.69 13.38
N ASN A 370 17.51 16.49 12.77
CA ASN A 370 17.69 17.90 13.15
C ASN A 370 16.43 18.74 12.85
N GLU A 371 15.78 18.51 11.71
CA GLU A 371 14.51 19.15 11.38
C GLU A 371 13.40 18.73 12.36
N LEU A 372 13.30 17.43 12.66
CA LEU A 372 12.30 16.91 13.59
C LEU A 372 12.50 17.46 15.01
N MET A 373 13.73 17.44 15.54
CA MET A 373 14.06 18.00 16.85
C MET A 373 13.77 19.51 16.92
N LYS A 374 13.96 20.25 15.82
CA LYS A 374 13.58 21.66 15.75
C LYS A 374 12.05 21.83 15.73
N ALA A 375 11.34 21.00 14.97
CA ALA A 375 9.90 21.08 14.83
C ALA A 375 9.15 20.81 16.14
N ILE A 376 9.57 19.80 16.90
CA ILE A 376 8.90 19.41 18.17
C ILE A 376 9.07 20.43 19.30
N ASN A 377 10.06 21.34 19.19
CA ASN A 377 10.25 22.42 20.18
C ASN A 377 9.17 23.51 20.10
N ASN A 378 8.38 23.55 19.03
CA ASN A 378 7.28 24.49 18.88
C ASN A 378 5.98 23.88 19.47
N GLU A 379 5.19 24.71 20.16
CA GLU A 379 3.82 24.36 20.53
C GLU A 379 2.87 24.47 19.32
N ASN A 380 1.70 23.83 19.40
CA ASN A 380 0.66 23.90 18.36
C ASN A 380 1.18 23.48 16.97
N SER A 381 1.83 22.32 16.92
CA SER A 381 2.55 21.86 15.74
C SER A 381 1.82 20.75 15.00
N LEU A 382 1.77 20.86 13.67
CA LEU A 382 1.43 19.79 12.75
C LEU A 382 2.70 19.41 11.96
N ILE A 383 3.22 18.22 12.25
CA ILE A 383 4.50 17.75 11.75
C ILE A 383 4.26 16.56 10.84
N TYR A 384 4.60 16.72 9.57
CA TYR A 384 4.65 15.61 8.62
C TYR A 384 6.06 15.02 8.58
N ILE A 385 6.19 13.71 8.74
CA ILE A 385 7.46 13.00 8.56
C ILE A 385 7.47 12.39 7.16
N ASP A 386 8.51 12.67 6.37
CA ASP A 386 8.71 12.10 5.03
C ASP A 386 9.96 11.23 5.01
N GLY A 387 9.75 9.91 5.10
CA GLY A 387 10.81 8.92 5.20
C GLY A 387 11.16 8.51 6.64
N MET A 388 12.10 7.59 6.78
CA MET A 388 12.52 7.04 8.07
C MET A 388 13.62 7.91 8.69
N ILE A 389 13.41 8.39 9.91
CA ILE A 389 14.37 9.22 10.65
C ILE A 389 15.08 8.36 11.71
N ASP A 390 16.40 8.18 11.56
CA ASP A 390 17.24 7.58 12.60
C ASP A 390 17.53 8.60 13.71
N MET A 391 17.01 8.36 14.90
CA MET A 391 17.16 9.27 16.05
C MET A 391 18.54 9.21 16.70
N SER A 392 19.35 8.20 16.37
CA SER A 392 20.73 8.11 16.82
C SER A 392 21.70 8.91 15.93
N ASP A 393 21.29 9.25 14.70
CA ASP A 393 22.13 10.00 13.76
C ASP A 393 22.07 11.51 14.04
N GLU A 394 23.06 11.98 14.78
CA GLU A 394 23.25 13.41 15.11
C GLU A 394 23.99 14.18 13.98
N GLY A 395 24.03 13.64 12.76
CA GLY A 395 24.71 14.20 11.59
C GLY A 395 26.07 13.56 11.28
N ASN A 396 26.42 12.47 11.95
CA ASN A 396 27.69 11.75 11.79
C ASN A 396 27.49 10.26 11.46
N GLY A 397 26.28 9.86 11.11
CA GLY A 397 25.89 8.48 10.86
C GLY A 397 25.22 7.82 12.06
N SER A 398 24.54 6.71 11.76
CA SER A 398 23.83 5.89 12.75
C SER A 398 24.75 5.29 13.80
N LYS A 399 24.27 5.26 15.05
CA LYS A 399 24.89 4.53 16.17
C LYS A 399 24.21 3.18 16.44
N LEU A 400 23.15 2.88 15.70
CA LEU A 400 22.37 1.65 15.86
C LEU A 400 23.05 0.48 15.12
N PRO A 401 22.83 -0.76 15.56
CA PRO A 401 23.11 -1.93 14.74
C PRO A 401 22.22 -1.93 13.47
N ALA A 402 22.59 -2.72 12.47
CA ALA A 402 21.74 -2.96 11.30
C ALA A 402 20.46 -3.71 11.69
N GLU A 403 19.35 -3.45 11.00
CA GLU A 403 18.12 -4.23 11.17
C GLU A 403 18.37 -5.72 10.89
N GLY A 404 17.77 -6.61 11.66
CA GLY A 404 17.98 -8.06 11.52
C GLY A 404 19.31 -8.58 12.05
N ALA A 405 20.18 -7.72 12.61
CA ALA A 405 21.47 -8.16 13.11
C ALA A 405 21.32 -9.14 14.30
N SER A 406 22.12 -10.20 14.26
CA SER A 406 22.26 -11.21 15.33
C SER A 406 23.42 -10.95 16.28
N ASN A 407 24.18 -9.88 16.04
CA ASN A 407 25.16 -9.31 16.96
C ASN A 407 24.87 -7.81 17.18
N ILE A 408 25.18 -7.25 18.36
CA ILE A 408 25.13 -5.79 18.58
C ILE A 408 26.39 -5.15 17.98
N ALA A 409 26.79 -5.58 16.78
CA ALA A 409 27.86 -4.94 16.06
C ALA A 409 27.38 -3.55 15.66
N VAL A 410 28.15 -2.54 16.09
CA VAL A 410 27.82 -1.14 15.88
C VAL A 410 28.87 -0.49 15.01
N SER A 411 28.51 0.65 14.42
CA SER A 411 29.42 1.44 13.60
C SER A 411 30.56 2.03 14.44
N SER A 412 31.64 2.46 13.77
CA SER A 412 32.73 3.23 14.41
C SER A 412 32.24 4.56 15.02
N VAL A 413 31.04 5.02 14.65
CA VAL A 413 30.39 6.20 15.25
C VAL A 413 30.00 5.91 16.69
N MET A 414 29.45 4.73 16.97
CA MET A 414 29.11 4.30 18.33
C MET A 414 30.37 4.08 19.17
N ASP A 415 31.42 3.48 18.60
CA ASP A 415 32.70 3.32 19.30
C ASP A 415 33.30 4.67 19.71
N SER A 416 33.29 5.64 18.80
CA SER A 416 33.75 7.01 19.07
C SER A 416 32.89 7.69 20.15
N TRP A 417 31.58 7.47 20.11
CA TRP A 417 30.66 7.98 21.13
C TRP A 417 30.98 7.39 22.51
N ILE A 418 31.17 6.06 22.60
CA ILE A 418 31.55 5.37 23.86
C ILE A 418 32.87 5.88 24.41
N ALA A 419 33.90 6.01 23.56
CA ALA A 419 35.19 6.56 23.98
C ALA A 419 35.03 7.96 24.59
N SER A 420 34.18 8.80 23.99
CA SER A 420 33.90 10.15 24.51
C SER A 420 33.17 10.13 25.85
N LYS A 421 32.14 9.29 26.01
CA LYS A 421 31.30 9.26 27.22
C LYS A 421 31.99 8.59 28.41
N THR A 422 32.97 7.73 28.15
CA THR A 422 33.73 7.00 29.18
C THR A 422 35.11 7.60 29.46
N SER A 423 35.42 8.80 28.92
CA SER A 423 36.75 9.42 29.02
C SER A 423 37.89 8.48 28.58
N ASN A 424 37.66 7.74 27.48
CA ASN A 424 38.54 6.71 26.91
C ASN A 424 38.81 5.49 27.81
N ALA A 425 38.03 5.26 28.87
CA ALA A 425 38.10 4.01 29.63
C ALA A 425 37.74 2.80 28.74
N TYR A 426 36.83 2.98 27.78
CA TYR A 426 36.48 1.99 26.77
C TYR A 426 36.57 2.60 25.38
N LYS A 427 37.33 1.96 24.48
CA LYS A 427 37.52 2.46 23.10
C LYS A 427 36.42 2.01 22.13
N THR A 428 35.74 0.93 22.45
CA THR A 428 34.67 0.35 21.63
C THR A 428 33.47 -0.01 22.49
N TYR A 429 32.29 -0.01 21.90
CA TYR A 429 31.06 -0.45 22.57
C TYR A 429 31.16 -1.92 22.99
N ALA A 430 31.72 -2.78 22.12
CA ALA A 430 31.92 -4.20 22.43
C ALA A 430 32.79 -4.41 23.67
N ALA A 431 33.88 -3.65 23.84
CA ALA A 431 34.74 -3.75 25.01
C ALA A 431 34.03 -3.29 26.30
N TRP A 432 33.15 -2.30 26.20
CA TRP A 432 32.31 -1.89 27.34
C TRP A 432 31.28 -2.97 27.69
N VAL A 433 30.57 -3.51 26.69
CA VAL A 433 29.58 -4.59 26.89
C VAL A 433 30.22 -5.81 27.55
N GLU A 434 31.37 -6.26 27.07
CA GLU A 434 32.09 -7.42 27.64
C GLU A 434 32.47 -7.18 29.11
N ALA A 435 33.01 -6.01 29.42
CA ALA A 435 33.39 -5.66 30.79
C ALA A 435 32.20 -5.52 31.73
N TYR A 436 31.09 -4.94 31.25
CA TYR A 436 29.86 -4.78 32.04
C TYR A 436 29.15 -6.13 32.27
N ALA A 437 29.06 -6.96 31.24
CA ALA A 437 28.51 -8.31 31.31
C ALA A 437 29.28 -9.21 32.28
N ALA A 438 30.62 -9.12 32.34
CA ALA A 438 31.44 -9.92 33.24
C ALA A 438 31.21 -9.65 34.73
N VAL A 439 30.53 -8.56 35.09
CA VAL A 439 30.33 -8.15 36.50
C VAL A 439 28.87 -8.12 36.95
N CYS A 440 27.93 -8.63 36.13
CA CYS A 440 26.50 -8.61 36.41
C CYS A 440 26.04 -9.68 37.44
N GLU A 441 26.92 -10.12 38.35
CA GLU A 441 26.55 -10.97 39.49
C GLU A 441 25.80 -10.18 40.59
N LYS A 442 25.82 -8.85 40.51
CA LYS A 442 25.19 -7.92 41.45
C LYS A 442 24.32 -6.93 40.71
N SER A 443 23.24 -6.51 41.36
CA SER A 443 22.33 -5.50 40.84
C SER A 443 23.07 -4.19 40.53
N THR A 444 22.68 -3.59 39.41
CA THR A 444 23.09 -2.26 38.95
C THR A 444 21.90 -1.29 38.83
N ASP A 445 20.76 -1.69 39.42
CA ASP A 445 19.59 -0.83 39.63
C ASP A 445 20.00 0.50 40.29
N ASP A 446 19.43 1.61 39.81
CA ASP A 446 19.69 2.94 40.35
C ASP A 446 19.22 3.08 41.81
N LYS A 447 18.25 2.26 42.22
CA LYS A 447 17.77 2.20 43.60
C LYS A 447 18.77 1.54 44.56
N GLU A 448 19.79 0.85 44.06
CA GLU A 448 20.77 0.10 44.86
C GLU A 448 22.21 0.67 44.82
N VAL A 449 22.40 1.86 44.21
CA VAL A 449 23.71 2.52 43.98
C VAL A 449 24.61 2.60 45.23
N GLY A 450 24.02 2.69 46.43
CA GLY A 450 24.74 2.78 47.71
C GLY A 450 25.11 1.44 48.37
N ASN A 451 24.53 0.32 47.93
CA ASN A 451 24.65 -1.00 48.56
C ASN A 451 25.34 -2.05 47.68
N SER A 452 25.62 -1.76 46.41
CA SER A 452 26.26 -2.71 45.50
C SER A 452 27.79 -2.68 45.59
N GLY A 453 28.43 -3.85 45.48
CA GLY A 453 29.89 -3.96 45.41
C GLY A 453 30.52 -3.46 44.11
N ASN A 454 29.72 -2.95 43.15
CA ASN A 454 30.11 -2.50 41.82
C ASN A 454 29.72 -1.03 41.55
N SER A 455 29.71 -0.19 42.59
CA SER A 455 29.15 1.18 42.54
C SER A 455 29.70 2.07 41.40
N SER A 456 30.92 1.83 40.90
CA SER A 456 31.49 2.56 39.74
C SER A 456 30.85 2.17 38.40
N LEU A 457 30.61 0.88 38.15
CA LEU A 457 29.98 0.38 36.91
C LEU A 457 28.48 0.67 36.90
N CYS A 458 27.81 0.58 38.05
CA CYS A 458 26.43 1.05 38.22
C CYS A 458 26.29 2.54 37.86
N LYS A 459 27.20 3.40 38.35
CA LYS A 459 27.22 4.82 37.94
C LYS A 459 27.48 4.99 36.44
N MET A 460 28.34 4.17 35.85
CA MET A 460 28.68 4.26 34.43
C MET A 460 27.52 3.87 33.52
N VAL A 461 26.83 2.76 33.77
CA VAL A 461 25.68 2.33 32.94
C VAL A 461 24.59 3.40 32.93
N TRP A 462 24.26 4.00 34.07
CA TRP A 462 23.27 5.08 34.14
C TRP A 462 23.77 6.39 33.52
N THR A 463 25.08 6.67 33.55
CA THR A 463 25.65 7.80 32.82
C THR A 463 25.47 7.62 31.31
N LEU A 464 25.73 6.41 30.80
CA LEU A 464 25.58 6.08 29.38
C LEU A 464 24.11 6.02 28.96
N ASN A 465 23.24 5.40 29.76
CA ASN A 465 21.80 5.32 29.52
C ASN A 465 21.17 6.73 29.44
N ASN A 466 21.49 7.62 30.38
CA ASN A 466 21.01 9.02 30.34
C ASN A 466 21.56 9.81 29.15
N ALA A 467 22.84 9.59 28.79
CA ALA A 467 23.42 10.19 27.59
C ALA A 467 22.72 9.68 26.32
N TRP A 468 22.41 8.38 26.25
CA TRP A 468 21.69 7.76 25.15
C TRP A 468 20.27 8.29 25.03
N LYS A 469 19.52 8.35 26.14
CA LYS A 469 18.20 8.97 26.22
C LYS A 469 18.19 10.39 25.64
N SER A 470 19.22 11.18 25.94
CA SER A 470 19.34 12.55 25.42
C SER A 470 19.54 12.61 23.90
N VAL A 471 20.08 11.55 23.29
CA VAL A 471 20.22 11.41 21.84
C VAL A 471 18.89 10.98 21.20
N ILE A 472 18.23 9.97 21.76
CA ILE A 472 17.12 9.29 21.08
C ILE A 472 15.71 9.76 21.44
N GLN A 473 15.56 10.54 22.51
CA GLN A 473 14.24 10.91 23.02
C GLN A 473 13.63 12.12 22.29
N LEU A 474 12.41 11.94 21.78
CA LEU A 474 11.55 13.01 21.28
C LEU A 474 10.58 13.42 22.39
N LYS A 475 10.86 14.53 23.06
CA LYS A 475 9.92 15.11 24.04
C LYS A 475 8.93 15.99 23.31
N LEU A 476 7.65 15.61 23.32
CA LEU A 476 6.61 16.39 22.66
C LEU A 476 6.08 17.51 23.57
N ASN A 477 5.47 18.51 22.94
CA ASN A 477 4.67 19.55 23.61
C ASN A 477 3.17 19.25 23.45
N SER A 478 2.33 19.94 24.23
CA SER A 478 0.88 19.86 24.03
C SER A 478 0.48 20.38 22.63
N ASN A 479 -0.69 19.95 22.15
CA ASN A 479 -1.23 20.36 20.84
C ASN A 479 -0.30 19.99 19.67
N THR A 480 0.25 18.77 19.70
CA THR A 480 1.17 18.28 18.67
C THR A 480 0.52 17.16 17.88
N THR A 481 0.45 17.31 16.56
CA THR A 481 0.05 16.24 15.63
C THR A 481 1.24 15.84 14.77
N ILE A 482 1.56 14.56 14.74
CA ILE A 482 2.63 13.99 13.90
C ILE A 482 2.00 12.97 12.94
N ILE A 483 2.24 13.11 11.64
CA ILE A 483 1.72 12.21 10.60
C ILE A 483 2.86 11.78 9.67
N GLY A 484 3.05 10.48 9.44
CA GLY A 484 3.98 9.99 8.42
C GLY A 484 3.35 10.07 7.03
N LEU A 485 4.05 10.54 6.00
CA LEU A 485 3.47 10.77 4.65
C LEU A 485 3.38 9.52 3.78
N GLY A 486 4.21 8.51 4.03
CA GLY A 486 4.25 7.27 3.25
C GLY A 486 4.44 6.04 4.13
N ASN A 487 4.41 4.85 3.52
CA ASN A 487 4.50 3.56 4.21
C ASN A 487 5.77 3.35 5.05
N ASN A 488 6.87 4.02 4.70
CA ASN A 488 8.14 3.99 5.43
C ASN A 488 8.45 5.30 6.16
N SER A 489 7.46 6.18 6.33
CA SER A 489 7.64 7.42 7.09
C SER A 489 7.56 7.14 8.58
N GLY A 490 8.59 7.52 9.33
CA GLY A 490 8.74 6.97 10.66
C GLY A 490 9.98 7.38 11.42
N ILE A 491 10.19 6.70 12.54
CA ILE A 491 11.31 6.90 13.44
C ILE A 491 11.96 5.55 13.73
N ARG A 492 13.28 5.48 13.61
CA ARG A 492 14.09 4.34 14.04
C ARG A 492 14.99 4.72 15.21
N GLY A 493 15.14 3.83 16.19
CA GLY A 493 16.05 4.06 17.33
C GLY A 493 15.53 5.04 18.37
N GLY A 494 14.34 5.60 18.17
CA GLY A 494 13.80 6.72 18.95
C GLY A 494 12.78 6.30 19.99
N THR A 495 12.58 7.17 20.98
CA THR A 495 11.50 7.05 21.96
C THR A 495 10.68 8.34 22.02
N ILE A 496 9.39 8.25 21.74
CA ILE A 496 8.46 9.39 21.79
C ILE A 496 7.91 9.52 23.20
N SER A 497 8.17 10.65 23.85
CA SER A 497 7.76 10.92 25.22
C SER A 497 6.61 11.93 25.27
N ILE A 498 5.46 11.45 25.72
CA ILE A 498 4.26 12.23 26.02
C ILE A 498 4.11 12.27 27.54
N ASN A 499 4.67 13.30 28.18
CA ASN A 499 4.75 13.38 29.64
C ASN A 499 4.10 14.65 30.19
N GLY A 500 2.96 14.51 30.86
CA GLY A 500 2.23 15.62 31.49
C GLY A 500 1.64 16.63 30.51
N ILE A 501 1.41 16.22 29.26
CA ILE A 501 0.96 17.09 28.15
C ILE A 501 -0.36 16.59 27.56
N LYS A 502 -1.05 17.45 26.81
CA LYS A 502 -2.39 17.16 26.29
C LYS A 502 -2.50 17.33 24.79
N ASN A 503 -3.51 16.69 24.20
CA ASN A 503 -3.90 16.90 22.81
C ASN A 503 -2.77 16.54 21.84
N VAL A 504 -2.37 15.27 21.88
CA VAL A 504 -1.32 14.73 21.02
C VAL A 504 -1.92 13.68 20.09
N VAL A 505 -1.62 13.80 18.81
CA VAL A 505 -2.04 12.87 17.77
C VAL A 505 -0.80 12.34 17.06
N ILE A 506 -0.66 11.03 16.94
CA ILE A 506 0.43 10.37 16.24
C ILE A 506 -0.18 9.38 15.26
N ARG A 507 0.05 9.59 13.96
CA ARG A 507 -0.59 8.80 12.91
C ARG A 507 0.35 8.38 11.80
N ASN A 508 0.05 7.23 11.19
CA ASN A 508 0.74 6.74 9.99
C ASN A 508 2.28 6.68 10.13
N LEU A 509 2.78 6.39 11.34
CA LEU A 509 4.22 6.28 11.59
C LEU A 509 4.63 4.81 11.68
N THR A 510 5.75 4.49 11.02
CA THR A 510 6.49 3.26 11.24
C THR A 510 7.56 3.51 12.30
N LEU A 511 7.38 2.96 13.50
CA LEU A 511 8.30 3.06 14.64
C LEU A 511 9.08 1.76 14.78
N VAL A 512 10.40 1.86 14.70
CA VAL A 512 11.27 0.69 14.61
C VAL A 512 12.38 0.77 15.64
N ASP A 513 12.65 -0.34 16.32
CA ASP A 513 13.85 -0.51 17.13
C ASP A 513 14.02 0.58 18.20
N ALA A 514 13.12 0.70 19.18
CA ALA A 514 13.35 1.55 20.36
C ALA A 514 14.42 0.92 21.28
N ILE A 515 15.66 0.89 20.81
CA ILE A 515 16.76 0.12 21.41
C ILE A 515 17.35 0.87 22.61
N ASP A 516 17.39 0.19 23.74
CA ASP A 516 18.31 0.50 24.84
C ASP A 516 19.67 -0.18 24.59
N MET A 517 20.68 0.64 24.30
CA MET A 517 22.07 0.19 24.16
C MET A 517 22.74 -0.05 25.53
N PHE A 518 22.11 0.37 26.62
CA PHE A 518 22.66 0.36 27.97
C PHE A 518 21.63 -0.17 28.98
N PRO A 519 21.08 -1.38 28.80
CA PRO A 519 20.12 -1.95 29.73
C PRO A 519 20.79 -2.17 31.09
N HIS A 520 20.07 -1.90 32.18
CA HIS A 520 20.58 -2.14 33.53
C HIS A 520 20.24 -3.56 33.98
N HIS A 521 21.06 -4.12 34.87
CA HIS A 521 20.86 -5.46 35.42
C HIS A 521 20.30 -5.41 36.84
N GLU A 522 19.28 -6.23 37.12
CA GLU A 522 18.66 -6.34 38.44
C GLU A 522 18.81 -7.76 39.03
N VAL A 523 19.32 -7.84 40.27
CA VAL A 523 19.43 -9.10 41.03
C VAL A 523 18.48 -9.03 42.21
N LYS A 524 17.45 -9.89 42.28
CA LYS A 524 16.57 -9.88 43.46
C LYS A 524 17.26 -10.58 44.63
N SER A 525 16.94 -10.11 45.83
CA SER A 525 17.24 -10.84 47.07
C SER A 525 16.56 -12.23 47.01
N LYS A 526 17.31 -13.30 47.33
CA LYS A 526 16.89 -14.73 47.37
C LYS A 526 17.15 -15.59 46.12
N GLY A 527 18.03 -15.16 45.21
CA GLY A 527 18.59 -16.07 44.19
C GLY A 527 17.83 -16.17 42.87
N GLU A 528 16.89 -15.26 42.61
CA GLU A 528 16.23 -15.08 41.31
C GLU A 528 16.61 -13.69 40.77
N SER A 529 17.26 -13.60 39.61
CA SER A 529 17.57 -12.31 38.96
C SER A 529 16.39 -11.90 38.05
N ASP A 530 16.06 -10.61 37.99
CA ASP A 530 15.13 -10.07 36.97
C ASP A 530 15.83 -9.92 35.61
N GLY A 531 17.16 -10.03 35.62
CA GLY A 531 18.04 -9.93 34.46
C GLY A 531 18.26 -8.49 34.00
N PHE A 532 18.60 -8.37 32.72
CA PHE A 532 18.70 -7.07 32.06
C PHE A 532 17.32 -6.49 31.76
N ASN A 533 17.17 -5.19 31.97
CA ASN A 533 15.96 -4.42 31.72
C ASN A 533 16.30 -3.17 30.89
N ALA A 534 15.57 -2.97 29.78
CA ALA A 534 15.64 -1.78 28.95
C ALA A 534 14.74 -0.67 29.50
N GLN A 535 15.01 0.57 29.09
CA GLN A 535 14.32 1.77 29.61
C GLN A 535 13.40 2.47 28.60
N PHE A 536 13.42 2.09 27.32
CA PHE A 536 12.83 2.89 26.25
C PHE A 536 11.73 2.15 25.52
N ASP A 537 10.60 2.84 25.37
CA ASP A 537 9.47 2.41 24.56
C ASP A 537 9.46 3.16 23.23
N CYS A 538 8.82 2.62 22.18
CA CYS A 538 8.58 3.43 20.96
C CYS A 538 7.75 4.68 21.31
N ILE A 539 6.70 4.51 22.12
CA ILE A 539 5.89 5.60 22.69
C ILE A 539 5.69 5.37 24.18
N THR A 540 6.04 6.37 24.99
CA THR A 540 5.73 6.40 26.43
C THR A 540 4.74 7.53 26.70
N ILE A 541 3.55 7.19 27.20
CA ILE A 541 2.50 8.11 27.64
C ILE A 541 2.46 8.10 29.17
N GLN A 542 2.70 9.23 29.82
CA GLN A 542 2.77 9.28 31.29
C GLN A 542 2.47 10.67 31.87
N GLY A 543 2.39 10.76 33.19
CA GLY A 543 2.20 12.02 33.92
C GLY A 543 0.73 12.32 34.24
N SER A 544 0.49 12.93 35.40
CA SER A 544 -0.85 13.13 35.96
C SER A 544 -1.75 14.09 35.17
N ASN A 545 -1.16 14.97 34.37
CA ASN A 545 -1.88 15.95 33.54
C ASN A 545 -2.14 15.46 32.11
N THR A 546 -1.73 14.25 31.76
CA THR A 546 -1.78 13.77 30.37
C THR A 546 -3.21 13.47 29.94
N ALA A 547 -3.62 14.03 28.80
CA ALA A 547 -4.97 13.80 28.31
C ALA A 547 -5.14 13.95 26.81
N ASN A 548 -6.17 13.31 26.24
CA ASN A 548 -6.56 13.41 24.84
C ASN A 548 -5.40 13.01 23.90
N ILE A 549 -5.01 11.75 23.98
CA ILE A 549 -3.90 11.19 23.21
C ILE A 549 -4.43 10.16 22.23
N TRP A 550 -4.14 10.34 20.94
CA TRP A 550 -4.58 9.44 19.88
C TRP A 550 -3.39 8.91 19.09
N ILE A 551 -3.20 7.59 19.17
CA ILE A 551 -2.19 6.86 18.39
C ILE A 551 -2.96 6.03 17.36
N ASP A 552 -2.77 6.28 16.07
CA ASP A 552 -3.62 5.67 15.05
C ASP A 552 -2.87 5.28 13.77
N HIS A 553 -3.19 4.14 13.17
CA HIS A 553 -2.52 3.66 11.94
C HIS A 553 -0.99 3.66 12.05
N CYS A 554 -0.44 3.34 13.21
CA CYS A 554 1.02 3.22 13.38
C CYS A 554 1.44 1.76 13.27
N THR A 555 2.63 1.51 12.73
CA THR A 555 3.30 0.21 12.79
C THR A 555 4.46 0.29 13.78
N MET A 556 4.56 -0.65 14.72
CA MET A 556 5.61 -0.67 15.74
C MET A 556 6.25 -2.05 15.81
N LYS A 557 7.59 -2.14 15.71
CA LYS A 557 8.28 -3.44 15.70
C LYS A 557 9.72 -3.39 16.18
N ASP A 558 10.20 -4.54 16.64
CA ASP A 558 11.63 -4.82 16.82
C ASP A 558 12.16 -5.55 15.57
N THR A 559 13.41 -5.29 15.20
CA THR A 559 14.07 -5.97 14.09
C THR A 559 15.36 -6.67 14.47
N LEU A 560 15.93 -6.38 15.64
CA LEU A 560 17.11 -7.10 16.11
C LEU A 560 16.76 -8.52 16.56
N VAL A 561 17.63 -9.45 16.21
CA VAL A 561 17.57 -10.79 16.79
C VAL A 561 18.09 -10.69 18.22
N MET A 562 17.24 -11.07 19.18
CA MET A 562 17.58 -11.06 20.59
C MET A 562 18.84 -11.88 20.87
N GLN A 563 19.74 -11.29 21.65
CA GLN A 563 21.01 -11.91 22.00
C GLN A 563 21.06 -12.32 23.46
N HIS A 564 21.93 -13.27 23.74
CA HIS A 564 22.32 -13.64 25.09
C HIS A 564 23.68 -13.04 25.43
N VAL A 565 23.87 -12.75 26.70
CA VAL A 565 25.15 -12.32 27.23
C VAL A 565 26.21 -13.39 26.95
N GLN A 566 27.36 -12.99 26.42
CA GLN A 566 28.41 -13.94 26.01
C GLN A 566 29.31 -14.40 27.17
N SER A 567 29.45 -13.59 28.23
CA SER A 567 30.35 -13.84 29.37
C SER A 567 29.72 -13.33 30.68
N GLY A 568 29.97 -13.99 31.80
CA GLY A 568 29.44 -13.61 33.12
C GLY A 568 28.05 -14.20 33.46
N THR A 569 27.11 -14.18 32.51
CA THR A 569 25.77 -14.81 32.66
C THR A 569 25.27 -15.39 31.32
N LYS A 570 24.19 -16.17 31.35
CA LYS A 570 23.46 -16.67 30.17
C LYS A 570 22.11 -15.96 29.97
N GLU A 571 21.90 -14.84 30.65
CA GLU A 571 20.66 -14.06 30.50
C GLU A 571 20.57 -13.38 29.14
N LYS A 572 19.34 -13.04 28.76
CA LYS A 572 19.08 -12.23 27.58
C LYS A 572 19.65 -10.82 27.78
N TRP A 573 20.29 -10.30 26.73
CA TRP A 573 20.65 -8.88 26.67
C TRP A 573 19.42 -8.10 26.23
N GLN A 574 18.56 -7.75 27.19
CA GLN A 574 17.26 -7.14 26.92
C GLN A 574 17.42 -5.71 26.41
N ASN A 575 17.40 -5.53 25.09
CA ASN A 575 17.49 -4.23 24.44
C ASN A 575 16.15 -3.49 24.34
N TYR A 576 15.02 -4.18 24.54
CA TYR A 576 13.68 -3.62 24.31
C TYR A 576 12.84 -3.67 25.58
N ASP A 577 12.10 -2.58 25.85
CA ASP A 577 11.06 -2.55 26.90
C ASP A 577 9.67 -2.74 26.27
N GLY A 578 8.88 -1.68 26.10
CA GLY A 578 7.56 -1.74 25.45
C GLY A 578 7.51 -1.11 24.06
N LEU A 579 6.41 -1.35 23.32
CA LEU A 579 6.11 -0.61 22.10
C LEU A 579 5.34 0.67 22.44
N CYS A 580 4.25 0.56 23.19
CA CYS A 580 3.42 1.70 23.55
C CYS A 580 2.95 1.58 25.00
N ASP A 581 3.68 2.22 25.91
CA ASP A 581 3.47 2.10 27.34
C ASP A 581 2.72 3.31 27.90
N ILE A 582 1.81 3.05 28.84
CA ILE A 582 0.89 4.04 29.41
C ILE A 582 0.93 3.98 30.93
N LYS A 583 1.55 4.99 31.53
CA LYS A 583 1.82 5.11 32.97
C LYS A 583 1.13 6.37 33.51
N GLY A 584 1.10 6.56 34.82
CA GLY A 584 0.46 7.71 35.48
C GLY A 584 -1.06 7.79 35.30
N ASP A 585 -1.64 8.96 35.52
CA ASP A 585 -3.10 9.16 35.61
C ASP A 585 -3.72 9.69 34.30
N GLY A 586 -3.11 9.36 33.17
CA GLY A 586 -3.55 9.85 31.87
C GLY A 586 -5.00 9.48 31.53
N LYS A 587 -5.75 10.40 30.93
CA LYS A 587 -7.19 10.23 30.61
C LYS A 587 -7.52 10.53 29.15
N GLY A 588 -8.47 9.80 28.57
CA GLY A 588 -8.84 10.06 27.18
C GLY A 588 -7.75 9.60 26.21
N ILE A 589 -7.32 8.34 26.34
CA ILE A 589 -6.26 7.77 25.50
C ILE A 589 -6.88 6.73 24.57
N THR A 590 -6.50 6.74 23.29
CA THR A 590 -6.92 5.72 22.33
C THR A 590 -5.77 5.31 21.45
N VAL A 591 -5.58 3.99 21.35
CA VAL A 591 -4.67 3.36 20.39
C VAL A 591 -5.54 2.59 19.40
N SER A 592 -5.55 2.99 18.14
CA SER A 592 -6.45 2.43 17.13
C SER A 592 -5.79 2.07 15.82
N ASN A 593 -6.28 1.04 15.14
CA ASN A 593 -5.83 0.65 13.79
C ASN A 593 -4.29 0.49 13.69
N CYS A 594 -3.59 0.18 14.78
CA CYS A 594 -2.13 0.02 14.76
C CYS A 594 -1.75 -1.44 14.50
N HIS A 595 -0.60 -1.65 13.88
CA HIS A 595 0.03 -2.97 13.73
C HIS A 595 1.25 -3.04 14.65
N MET A 596 1.12 -3.79 15.74
CA MET A 596 2.20 -4.04 16.69
C MET A 596 2.74 -5.43 16.40
N TYR A 597 4.02 -5.51 16.04
CA TYR A 597 4.59 -6.72 15.46
C TYR A 597 5.91 -7.10 16.09
N HIS A 598 6.10 -8.40 16.34
CA HIS A 598 7.40 -8.99 16.68
C HIS A 598 8.06 -8.37 17.93
N HIS A 599 7.40 -8.49 19.09
CA HIS A 599 7.88 -7.85 20.32
C HIS A 599 7.48 -8.63 21.61
N ASP A 600 8.24 -8.47 22.70
CA ASP A 600 7.96 -9.17 23.97
C ASP A 600 6.86 -8.48 24.80
N LYS A 601 7.16 -7.32 25.40
CA LYS A 601 6.33 -6.64 26.42
C LYS A 601 5.57 -5.44 25.82
N THR A 602 4.58 -5.71 24.96
CA THR A 602 4.01 -4.73 24.01
C THR A 602 3.42 -3.44 24.59
N MET A 603 2.45 -3.53 25.50
CA MET A 603 1.69 -2.37 25.99
C MET A 603 1.31 -2.54 27.46
N LEU A 604 2.09 -1.90 28.34
CA LEU A 604 1.79 -1.79 29.77
C LEU A 604 0.84 -0.62 30.03
N VAL A 605 -0.23 -0.86 30.80
CA VAL A 605 -1.14 0.18 31.30
C VAL A 605 -1.14 0.14 32.83
N GLY A 606 -0.44 1.11 33.43
CA GLY A 606 -0.14 1.14 34.86
C GLY A 606 1.08 0.29 35.21
N SER A 607 2.15 0.95 35.66
CA SER A 607 3.44 0.34 35.99
C SER A 607 3.46 -0.38 37.34
N ASP A 608 2.69 0.10 38.32
CA ASP A 608 2.61 -0.47 39.67
C ASP A 608 1.16 -0.76 40.11
N ASP A 609 0.98 -1.74 41.00
CA ASP A 609 -0.33 -2.14 41.54
C ASP A 609 -1.01 -1.03 42.38
N ASN A 610 -0.26 -0.02 42.81
CA ASN A 610 -0.76 1.15 43.53
C ASN A 610 -0.76 2.44 42.68
N GLU A 611 -0.38 2.34 41.41
CA GLU A 611 -0.37 3.48 40.49
C GLU A 611 -1.67 3.58 39.69
N GLY A 612 -2.26 4.76 39.66
CA GLY A 612 -3.48 5.05 38.90
C GLY A 612 -4.75 4.90 39.72
N ASP A 613 -5.83 5.44 39.14
CA ASP A 613 -7.19 5.28 39.63
C ASP A 613 -8.10 4.97 38.43
N ASN A 614 -8.90 3.90 38.54
CA ASN A 614 -9.83 3.50 37.48
C ASN A 614 -10.98 4.51 37.28
N THR A 615 -11.19 5.45 38.20
CA THR A 615 -12.14 6.56 38.00
C THR A 615 -11.58 7.64 37.06
N VAL A 616 -10.25 7.72 36.93
CA VAL A 616 -9.54 8.76 36.15
C VAL A 616 -8.95 8.18 34.86
N ARG A 617 -8.23 7.06 34.95
CA ARG A 617 -7.48 6.47 33.84
C ARG A 617 -8.44 5.71 32.90
N LYS A 618 -8.68 6.27 31.72
CA LYS A 618 -9.65 5.78 30.73
C LYS A 618 -9.02 5.62 29.37
N LEU A 619 -9.04 4.39 28.83
CA LEU A 619 -8.36 4.06 27.58
C LEU A 619 -9.18 3.15 26.67
N SER A 620 -8.94 3.27 25.36
CA SER A 620 -9.54 2.42 24.34
C SER A 620 -8.49 1.84 23.41
N ILE A 621 -8.59 0.54 23.16
CA ILE A 621 -7.72 -0.22 22.24
C ILE A 621 -8.64 -0.80 21.17
N ILE A 622 -8.61 -0.22 19.97
CA ILE A 622 -9.64 -0.44 18.95
C ILE A 622 -9.01 -0.88 17.62
N ASN A 623 -9.46 -1.99 17.03
CA ASN A 623 -9.05 -2.43 15.69
C ASN A 623 -7.51 -2.62 15.51
N ASN A 624 -6.77 -2.93 16.57
CA ASN A 624 -5.33 -3.14 16.45
C ASN A 624 -5.02 -4.58 16.04
N HIS A 625 -3.94 -4.76 15.28
CA HIS A 625 -3.34 -6.05 15.03
C HIS A 625 -2.14 -6.24 15.97
N PHE A 626 -2.27 -7.16 16.92
CA PHE A 626 -1.15 -7.63 17.72
C PHE A 626 -0.62 -8.90 17.08
N ASP A 627 0.45 -8.76 16.33
CA ASP A 627 1.01 -9.81 15.50
C ASP A 627 2.33 -10.32 16.08
N THR A 628 2.35 -11.58 16.50
CA THR A 628 3.59 -12.20 16.96
C THR A 628 4.19 -11.39 18.12
N CYS A 629 3.31 -10.93 19.02
CA CYS A 629 3.68 -10.26 20.25
C CYS A 629 3.49 -11.22 21.43
N VAL A 630 4.46 -11.29 22.35
CA VAL A 630 4.48 -12.33 23.38
C VAL A 630 3.47 -12.06 24.49
N GLN A 631 3.41 -10.84 24.99
CA GLN A 631 2.61 -10.49 26.16
C GLN A 631 2.23 -9.01 26.21
N ARG A 632 1.32 -8.68 27.14
CA ARG A 632 0.81 -7.31 27.39
C ARG A 632 0.14 -6.73 26.15
N LEU A 633 -0.90 -7.40 25.66
CA LEU A 633 -1.61 -7.05 24.42
C LEU A 633 -3.05 -6.54 24.67
N PRO A 634 -3.31 -5.54 25.51
CA PRO A 634 -2.51 -4.86 26.54
C PRO A 634 -2.50 -5.57 27.91
N MET A 635 -1.70 -5.10 28.87
CA MET A 635 -1.85 -5.43 30.31
C MET A 635 -2.29 -4.22 31.12
N ALA A 636 -3.39 -4.29 31.86
CA ALA A 636 -4.00 -3.13 32.54
C ALA A 636 -4.16 -3.25 34.05
N ARG A 637 -3.84 -2.15 34.74
CA ARG A 637 -4.09 -1.86 36.16
C ARG A 637 -4.89 -0.57 36.31
N ASN A 638 -5.71 -0.50 37.35
CA ASN A 638 -6.37 0.73 37.84
C ASN A 638 -6.90 1.62 36.70
N SER A 639 -7.66 1.04 35.76
CA SER A 639 -8.14 1.73 34.57
C SER A 639 -9.55 1.28 34.17
N GLN A 640 -10.35 2.17 33.58
CA GLN A 640 -11.42 1.76 32.66
C GLN A 640 -10.82 1.49 31.29
N PHE A 641 -11.04 0.28 30.79
CA PHE A 641 -10.37 -0.18 29.59
C PHE A 641 -11.32 -0.84 28.61
N HIS A 642 -11.57 -0.17 27.51
CA HIS A 642 -12.38 -0.71 26.42
C HIS A 642 -11.48 -1.32 25.35
N VAL A 643 -11.61 -2.63 25.13
CA VAL A 643 -10.80 -3.40 24.18
C VAL A 643 -11.75 -3.94 23.11
N LEU A 644 -11.75 -3.33 21.93
CA LEU A 644 -12.78 -3.51 20.90
C LEU A 644 -12.16 -3.97 19.57
N ASN A 645 -12.71 -5.03 18.96
CA ASN A 645 -12.42 -5.46 17.59
C ASN A 645 -10.92 -5.72 17.26
N ASN A 646 -10.08 -6.04 18.25
CA ASN A 646 -8.65 -6.28 18.01
C ASN A 646 -8.42 -7.71 17.50
N TRP A 647 -7.38 -7.88 16.70
CA TRP A 647 -6.94 -9.18 16.20
C TRP A 647 -5.60 -9.56 16.82
N TYR A 648 -5.54 -10.76 17.39
CA TYR A 648 -4.36 -11.30 18.07
C TYR A 648 -3.86 -12.54 17.34
N THR A 649 -2.60 -12.50 16.88
CA THR A 649 -1.93 -13.61 16.21
C THR A 649 -0.55 -13.87 16.80
N PHE A 650 -0.07 -15.11 16.67
CA PHE A 650 1.32 -15.44 16.99
C PHE A 650 1.87 -16.47 15.99
N GLY A 651 2.85 -16.08 15.18
CA GLY A 651 3.47 -16.94 14.18
C GLY A 651 4.23 -18.12 14.80
N LYS A 652 3.83 -19.36 14.51
CA LYS A 652 4.46 -20.58 15.05
C LYS A 652 5.95 -20.75 14.70
N THR A 653 6.38 -20.17 13.59
CA THR A 653 7.76 -20.26 13.06
C THR A 653 8.60 -19.03 13.38
N GLN A 654 8.02 -18.01 14.01
CA GLN A 654 8.71 -16.77 14.31
C GLN A 654 9.07 -16.77 15.80
N SER A 655 10.37 -16.78 16.08
CA SER A 655 10.87 -16.65 17.43
C SER A 655 10.95 -15.18 17.81
N VAL A 656 10.35 -14.81 18.94
CA VAL A 656 10.42 -13.45 19.50
C VAL A 656 11.18 -13.48 20.82
N GLY A 657 12.03 -12.47 21.02
CA GLY A 657 12.85 -12.38 22.23
C GLY A 657 13.67 -13.65 22.43
N ASP A 658 13.53 -14.28 23.59
CA ASP A 658 14.24 -15.50 24.00
C ASP A 658 13.72 -16.78 23.32
N GLY A 659 13.64 -16.78 21.98
CA GLY A 659 13.31 -17.98 21.20
C GLY A 659 11.85 -18.45 21.30
N LYS A 660 10.93 -17.64 21.84
CA LYS A 660 9.53 -18.05 22.08
C LYS A 660 8.80 -18.30 20.75
N THR A 661 8.23 -19.50 20.61
CA THR A 661 7.42 -19.94 19.45
C THR A 661 5.91 -19.89 19.70
N LYS A 662 5.52 -19.45 20.89
CA LYS A 662 4.13 -19.28 21.35
C LYS A 662 4.05 -18.02 22.22
N GLY A 663 2.98 -17.25 22.07
CA GLY A 663 2.72 -16.11 22.93
C GLY A 663 2.19 -16.54 24.31
N ASP A 664 2.49 -15.76 25.34
CA ASP A 664 2.09 -16.04 26.72
C ASP A 664 0.64 -15.60 26.96
N TYR A 665 0.32 -14.33 26.74
CA TYR A 665 -1.06 -13.87 26.87
C TYR A 665 -1.39 -12.62 26.07
N CYS A 666 -2.66 -12.45 25.73
CA CYS A 666 -3.16 -11.22 25.14
C CYS A 666 -3.45 -10.20 26.24
N ILE A 667 -4.68 -10.20 26.76
CA ILE A 667 -5.13 -9.21 27.74
C ILE A 667 -4.68 -9.60 29.15
N GLY A 668 -3.88 -8.75 29.78
CA GLY A 668 -3.47 -8.89 31.18
C GLY A 668 -4.39 -8.12 32.11
N ALA A 669 -5.25 -8.83 32.84
CA ALA A 669 -6.21 -8.26 33.79
C ALA A 669 -5.59 -8.15 35.19
N ARG A 670 -5.07 -6.98 35.56
CA ARG A 670 -4.39 -6.75 36.86
C ARG A 670 -5.22 -5.91 37.82
N LYS A 671 -4.71 -5.73 39.03
CA LYS A 671 -5.39 -5.08 40.15
C LYS A 671 -6.14 -3.80 39.72
N GLY A 672 -7.39 -3.70 40.17
CA GLY A 672 -8.25 -2.53 39.99
C GLY A 672 -8.71 -2.23 38.56
N ALA A 673 -8.32 -3.01 37.55
CA ALA A 673 -8.77 -2.77 36.18
C ALA A 673 -10.25 -3.14 35.99
N LEU A 674 -10.97 -2.30 35.25
CA LEU A 674 -12.33 -2.55 34.76
C LEU A 674 -12.23 -2.73 33.25
N ILE A 675 -12.23 -3.98 32.80
CA ILE A 675 -12.02 -4.34 31.40
C ILE A 675 -13.36 -4.68 30.77
N TYR A 676 -13.68 -3.96 29.71
CA TYR A 676 -14.78 -4.27 28.80
C TYR A 676 -14.15 -4.70 27.46
N SER A 677 -14.20 -5.99 27.18
CA SER A 677 -13.66 -6.62 25.97
C SER A 677 -14.82 -7.00 25.04
N GLU A 678 -14.79 -6.50 23.80
CA GLU A 678 -15.87 -6.74 22.84
C GLU A 678 -15.33 -7.12 21.47
N ALA A 679 -15.91 -8.18 20.88
CA ALA A 679 -15.70 -8.57 19.49
C ALA A 679 -14.22 -8.74 19.08
N ASN A 680 -13.36 -9.16 20.01
CA ASN A 680 -11.96 -9.42 19.73
C ASN A 680 -11.79 -10.81 19.09
N TYR A 681 -10.79 -10.93 18.22
CA TYR A 681 -10.43 -12.20 17.60
C TYR A 681 -9.08 -12.70 18.14
N PHE A 682 -9.13 -13.69 19.01
CA PHE A 682 -7.94 -14.35 19.54
C PHE A 682 -7.65 -15.61 18.72
N ASP A 683 -6.69 -15.53 17.79
CA ASP A 683 -6.30 -16.69 16.99
C ASP A 683 -5.54 -17.71 17.85
N SER A 684 -5.37 -18.93 17.32
CA SER A 684 -4.62 -19.98 18.01
C SER A 684 -3.14 -19.60 18.16
N ASN A 685 -2.45 -20.21 19.14
CA ASN A 685 -1.02 -20.02 19.45
C ASN A 685 -0.69 -18.89 20.44
N MET A 686 -1.69 -18.36 21.14
CA MET A 686 -1.48 -17.71 22.43
C MET A 686 -1.74 -18.73 23.55
N GLN A 687 -1.06 -18.61 24.69
CA GLN A 687 -1.37 -19.49 25.82
C GLN A 687 -2.65 -19.04 26.50
N TYR A 688 -2.85 -17.73 26.68
CA TYR A 688 -4.08 -17.18 27.22
C TYR A 688 -4.62 -15.99 26.42
N SER A 689 -5.93 -15.93 26.18
CA SER A 689 -6.58 -14.72 25.65
C SER A 689 -6.69 -13.65 26.74
N ILE A 690 -7.06 -14.05 27.96
CA ILE A 690 -7.14 -13.17 29.13
C ILE A 690 -6.55 -13.89 30.34
N ARG A 691 -5.62 -13.26 31.06
CA ARG A 691 -5.08 -13.77 32.33
C ARG A 691 -4.89 -12.69 33.38
N GLY A 692 -4.90 -13.08 34.65
CA GLY A 692 -4.68 -12.20 35.78
C GLY A 692 -3.39 -12.51 36.55
N ASN A 693 -3.33 -12.07 37.81
CA ASN A 693 -2.20 -12.35 38.70
C ASN A 693 -2.59 -12.40 40.19
N GLU A 694 -3.86 -12.17 40.54
CA GLU A 694 -4.30 -12.07 41.95
C GLU A 694 -5.66 -12.70 42.19
N LYS A 695 -5.81 -13.42 43.31
CA LYS A 695 -7.09 -14.00 43.78
C LYS A 695 -7.67 -13.18 44.95
N THR A 696 -7.82 -11.87 44.78
CA THR A 696 -8.21 -10.91 45.85
C THR A 696 -9.44 -10.07 45.46
N ALA A 697 -10.09 -9.42 46.42
CA ALA A 697 -11.23 -8.51 46.15
C ALA A 697 -10.85 -7.27 45.31
N SER A 698 -9.55 -6.98 45.19
CA SER A 698 -9.00 -5.91 44.36
C SER A 698 -8.59 -6.37 42.95
N MET A 699 -8.87 -7.63 42.57
CA MET A 699 -8.58 -8.14 41.22
C MET A 699 -9.36 -7.36 40.15
N ALA A 700 -8.93 -7.50 38.89
CA ALA A 700 -9.65 -6.93 37.76
C ALA A 700 -11.09 -7.46 37.67
N LYS A 701 -12.00 -6.61 37.19
CA LYS A 701 -13.32 -7.02 36.70
C LYS A 701 -13.28 -7.08 35.18
N VAL A 702 -13.69 -8.20 34.60
CA VAL A 702 -13.65 -8.43 33.15
C VAL A 702 -15.03 -8.82 32.67
N TYR A 703 -15.55 -8.05 31.71
CA TYR A 703 -16.67 -8.44 30.88
C TYR A 703 -16.15 -8.64 29.46
N ASP A 704 -16.30 -9.86 28.91
CA ASP A 704 -15.95 -10.18 27.53
C ASP A 704 -17.18 -10.68 26.79
N THR A 705 -17.51 -10.08 25.65
CA THR A 705 -18.69 -10.42 24.85
C THR A 705 -18.40 -10.35 23.35
N GLY A 706 -19.02 -11.22 22.56
CA GLY A 706 -18.87 -11.24 21.10
C GLY A 706 -17.49 -11.65 20.56
N SER A 707 -16.51 -11.92 21.42
CA SER A 707 -15.15 -12.33 21.03
C SER A 707 -15.11 -13.78 20.52
N VAL A 708 -14.31 -14.03 19.49
CA VAL A 708 -13.91 -15.40 19.09
C VAL A 708 -12.59 -15.70 19.78
N ASP A 709 -12.56 -16.79 20.56
CA ASP A 709 -11.40 -17.17 21.35
C ASP A 709 -10.97 -18.61 21.05
N LYS A 710 -9.82 -18.76 20.40
CA LYS A 710 -9.20 -20.07 20.13
C LYS A 710 -8.15 -20.45 21.19
N ASN A 711 -8.09 -19.72 22.31
CA ASN A 711 -7.15 -19.92 23.41
C ASN A 711 -7.92 -20.20 24.71
N THR A 712 -7.23 -20.08 25.85
CA THR A 712 -7.82 -20.27 27.18
C THR A 712 -7.92 -18.95 27.93
N LYS A 713 -9.04 -18.70 28.59
CA LYS A 713 -9.17 -17.64 29.60
C LYS A 713 -8.80 -18.18 30.97
N LYS A 714 -7.96 -17.47 31.72
CA LYS A 714 -7.56 -17.85 33.08
C LYS A 714 -8.48 -17.19 34.12
N THR A 715 -9.74 -17.61 34.11
CA THR A 715 -10.86 -16.99 34.84
C THR A 715 -10.74 -17.08 36.37
N ASP A 716 -9.80 -17.85 36.90
CA ASP A 716 -9.51 -17.93 38.33
C ASP A 716 -8.55 -16.83 38.82
N GLU A 717 -8.04 -15.98 37.92
CA GLU A 717 -7.09 -14.90 38.24
C GLU A 717 -7.69 -13.48 38.12
N TYR A 718 -8.98 -13.38 37.78
CA TYR A 718 -9.74 -12.12 37.71
C TYR A 718 -11.23 -12.39 37.97
N THR A 719 -12.02 -11.34 38.22
CA THR A 719 -13.46 -11.45 38.43
C THR A 719 -14.17 -11.31 37.10
N ALA A 720 -14.67 -12.41 36.54
CA ALA A 720 -15.61 -12.33 35.43
C ALA A 720 -16.94 -11.73 35.93
N VAL A 721 -17.49 -10.78 35.20
CA VAL A 721 -18.79 -10.14 35.49
C VAL A 721 -19.75 -10.35 34.32
N ASP A 722 -21.05 -10.31 34.57
CA ASP A 722 -22.08 -10.62 33.56
C ASP A 722 -22.54 -9.41 32.72
N SER A 723 -22.00 -8.22 33.00
CA SER A 723 -22.32 -6.98 32.29
C SER A 723 -21.13 -6.02 32.30
N ALA A 724 -21.17 -5.02 31.41
CA ALA A 724 -20.12 -4.02 31.28
C ALA A 724 -19.81 -3.34 32.62
N PRO A 725 -18.54 -3.31 33.07
CA PRO A 725 -18.17 -2.77 34.38
C PRO A 725 -18.19 -1.22 34.41
N PHE A 726 -18.42 -0.56 33.27
CA PHE A 726 -18.60 0.88 33.13
C PHE A 726 -19.37 1.20 31.84
N THR A 727 -19.94 2.40 31.74
CA THR A 727 -20.58 2.90 30.51
C THR A 727 -19.54 3.53 29.59
N VAL A 728 -19.52 3.13 28.31
CA VAL A 728 -18.67 3.73 27.27
C VAL A 728 -19.26 5.08 26.84
N PRO A 729 -18.53 6.20 26.95
CA PRO A 729 -19.08 7.55 26.74
C PRO A 729 -18.98 8.06 25.29
N TYR A 730 -18.69 7.20 24.33
CA TYR A 730 -18.59 7.53 22.90
C TYR A 730 -19.40 6.55 22.07
N SER A 731 -19.79 6.96 20.88
CA SER A 731 -20.51 6.09 19.94
C SER A 731 -19.54 5.12 19.26
N TYR A 732 -19.94 3.87 19.16
CA TYR A 732 -19.27 2.81 18.43
C TYR A 732 -20.30 1.75 18.07
N GLU A 733 -19.98 0.97 17.04
CA GLU A 733 -20.75 -0.22 16.67
C GLU A 733 -19.78 -1.40 16.66
N PRO A 734 -19.92 -2.38 17.57
CA PRO A 734 -19.05 -3.55 17.58
C PRO A 734 -19.28 -4.36 16.30
N MET A 735 -18.19 -4.82 15.69
CA MET A 735 -18.28 -5.77 14.58
C MET A 735 -18.59 -7.16 15.14
N THR A 736 -18.85 -8.14 14.28
CA THR A 736 -18.60 -9.53 14.67
C THR A 736 -17.08 -9.72 14.78
N ALA A 737 -16.60 -10.60 15.66
CA ALA A 737 -15.16 -10.83 15.78
C ALA A 737 -14.50 -11.30 14.46
N GLU A 738 -15.22 -12.03 13.61
CA GLU A 738 -14.73 -12.41 12.26
C GLU A 738 -14.59 -11.21 11.32
N ASN A 739 -15.56 -10.28 11.36
CA ASN A 739 -15.47 -9.03 10.61
C ASN A 739 -14.40 -8.11 11.18
N ALA A 740 -14.20 -8.09 12.51
CA ALA A 740 -13.11 -7.39 13.15
C ALA A 740 -11.76 -7.90 12.64
N LYS A 741 -11.55 -9.22 12.61
CA LYS A 741 -10.34 -9.82 12.00
C LYS A 741 -10.15 -9.37 10.55
N THR A 742 -11.19 -9.45 9.74
CA THR A 742 -11.13 -9.06 8.30
C THR A 742 -10.81 -7.58 8.13
N TYR A 743 -11.45 -6.72 8.92
CA TYR A 743 -11.21 -5.28 8.90
C TYR A 743 -9.78 -4.96 9.32
N VAL A 744 -9.32 -5.51 10.44
CA VAL A 744 -7.98 -5.26 10.98
C VAL A 744 -6.91 -5.72 10.01
N ALA A 745 -7.05 -6.90 9.40
CA ALA A 745 -6.12 -7.40 8.40
C ALA A 745 -5.98 -6.47 7.17
N ALA A 746 -7.04 -5.74 6.82
CA ALA A 746 -7.06 -4.84 5.67
C ALA A 746 -6.70 -3.39 6.00
N ASN A 747 -6.74 -2.97 7.28
CA ASN A 747 -6.68 -1.55 7.64
C ASN A 747 -5.63 -1.20 8.69
N ALA A 748 -5.12 -2.14 9.49
CA ALA A 748 -4.21 -1.80 10.59
C ALA A 748 -2.77 -1.56 10.11
N GLY A 749 -2.14 -0.50 10.64
CA GLY A 749 -0.73 -0.18 10.43
C GLY A 749 -0.49 1.07 9.59
N ALA A 750 0.77 1.48 9.54
CA ALA A 750 1.23 2.60 8.72
C ALA A 750 1.30 2.21 7.24
N GLY A 751 1.04 3.18 6.37
CA GLY A 751 1.08 3.00 4.92
C GLY A 751 -0.10 2.25 4.32
N VAL A 752 -1.08 1.84 5.12
CA VAL A 752 -2.29 1.16 4.64
C VAL A 752 -3.29 2.15 4.06
N TRP A 753 -3.42 3.32 4.70
CA TRP A 753 -4.23 4.43 4.22
C TRP A 753 -3.34 5.50 3.59
N THR A 754 -3.85 6.21 2.59
CA THR A 754 -3.10 7.30 1.94
C THR A 754 -3.22 8.57 2.78
N VAL A 755 -2.19 9.40 2.81
CA VAL A 755 -2.19 10.65 3.59
C VAL A 755 -2.42 11.84 2.67
N VAL A 756 -3.44 12.63 3.00
CA VAL A 756 -3.69 13.93 2.37
C VAL A 756 -3.12 15.03 3.25
N LYS A 757 -2.17 15.78 2.68
CA LYS A 757 -1.55 16.92 3.34
C LYS A 757 -2.40 18.18 3.25
#